data_AF-A0AAV2TAU5-F1
#
_entry.id   AF-A0AAV2TAU5-F1
#
_cell.length_a   1.000
_cell.length_b   1.000
_cell.length_c   1.000
_cell.angle_alpha   90.00
_cell.angle_beta   90.00
_cell.angle_gamma   90.00
#
_symmetry.space_group_name_H-M   'P 1'
#
loop_
_entity.id
_entity.type
_entity.pdbx_description
1 polymer ?
#
loop_
_entity_poly.entity_id
_entity_poly.type
_entity_poly.pdbx_seq_one_letter_code
_entity_poly.pdbx_strand_id
1 'polypeptide(L)'
;MHVSSICINHIWRQKQQVVVAIVLVVFVYGILNYDSIATSTQKKRYVVVVRNVLGSFSAWGRRQSLRSSTKPFWSKEYCLNESQLRFCTLSKPTAVDPLLSISPQYPGGIRSCDVVDDFCLKIVYTVEDALECVQYGPVKSKTMCLAVFTQITTSQRFFDQIANKSGEQVSIPVAAVSFPNGMFRRSFDLLLPVDHVAIDGEIVTSVDQSISLLPARRHILLSFSAGRFRGGDQSEVALFEQLTQLSQEQTAGEQKEPNRISVNFFQNSSGWGVCWPNGNMNLSLFEYSGWYPCSNLPKLLINSTFSLVVETEVDANPLGWQTQLIECLKYGAIPVLIGAGPLPGDEAISQSQWDKAVIRAEGSSAQKLLNMLSSLPDEEIFEMRRQGQIIYHRYFIDQKARMSTLLLAVTRRFTYLPPMAPVVSANVVYFGKPSVGSPDLSEAAEIPVSRPYRRTYDDRVYPFWSYPSTPWDSFPPSDIIANQGNSSGWIYDRQLGYDFRKEQFTVIVLVYNRLQLAYETIKSLDRMKHLKSVIVVYNNPKGSLENVSWPRLHVPVYVVQSKRNSLNNRFLPYDLIKTDAIFSLDDDSRPSQRAILETFRLWRSNRERMVGFAARVHEPASDGWRYDTDASHHYSMILTGIAIFHRYYLYAYTYEMPAVIRDLVDKGMNCEDIAMNLLIAHLTRKPPLLTNEKPSFACNGCQSSLSVRGGHYKRRSQCLNSLKEVYGYMPLLYTTTKGLTL
;
A
#
# COMPACT_ATOMS: atom_id res chain seq x y z
N MET A 1 48.39 17.02 -8.21
CA MET A 1 47.28 17.99 -8.30
C MET A 1 46.63 18.14 -6.93
N HIS A 2 47.45 18.57 -5.97
CA HIS A 2 47.32 18.16 -4.59
C HIS A 2 46.35 19.00 -3.78
N VAL A 3 45.62 18.27 -2.92
CA VAL A 3 45.00 18.68 -1.67
C VAL A 3 45.69 19.90 -1.07
N SER A 4 44.91 20.96 -0.84
CA SER A 4 45.08 21.77 0.36
C SER A 4 43.69 22.18 0.85
N SER A 5 43.21 21.39 1.79
CA SER A 5 42.29 21.84 2.81
C SER A 5 43.05 22.78 3.78
N ILE A 6 42.31 23.75 4.31
CA ILE A 6 42.48 24.41 5.62
C ILE A 6 43.51 25.56 5.71
N CYS A 7 42.97 26.75 5.96
CA CYS A 7 43.63 27.84 6.69
C CYS A 7 43.08 27.88 8.12
N ILE A 8 43.94 27.67 9.12
CA ILE A 8 43.97 28.49 10.34
C ILE A 8 45.44 28.80 10.69
N ASN A 9 45.67 30.11 10.88
CA ASN A 9 46.69 30.83 11.65
C ASN A 9 48.17 30.89 11.20
N HIS A 10 48.46 32.06 10.59
CA HIS A 10 49.38 33.11 11.06
C HIS A 10 50.82 32.76 11.53
N ILE A 11 51.78 33.33 10.77
CA ILE A 11 52.90 34.20 11.19
C ILE A 11 54.35 33.63 11.14
N TRP A 12 55.02 34.10 10.06
CA TRP A 12 56.40 34.63 9.92
C TRP A 12 57.53 33.81 9.26
N ARG A 13 57.82 34.23 7.99
CA ARG A 13 59.12 34.62 7.35
C ARG A 13 60.38 33.86 7.79
N GLN A 14 61.21 33.24 6.93
CA GLN A 14 61.85 33.79 5.72
C GLN A 14 62.39 32.70 4.73
N LYS A 15 62.35 33.06 3.43
CA LYS A 15 63.30 32.83 2.32
C LYS A 15 63.57 31.43 1.69
N GLN A 16 63.04 31.33 0.45
CA GLN A 16 63.69 31.08 -0.86
C GLN A 16 63.90 29.66 -1.47
N GLN A 17 63.14 29.43 -2.57
CA GLN A 17 63.55 29.00 -3.94
C GLN A 17 63.20 27.57 -4.51
N VAL A 18 62.30 27.56 -5.54
CA VAL A 18 62.43 27.04 -6.94
C VAL A 18 61.85 25.64 -7.40
N VAL A 19 60.74 25.72 -8.21
CA VAL A 19 60.37 25.12 -9.55
C VAL A 19 59.93 23.64 -9.83
N VAL A 20 58.62 23.48 -10.20
CA VAL A 20 57.81 22.78 -11.29
C VAL A 20 58.27 21.54 -12.14
N ALA A 21 57.39 20.51 -12.35
CA ALA A 21 56.85 19.94 -13.66
C ALA A 21 56.30 18.45 -13.65
N ILE A 22 55.52 18.05 -14.69
CA ILE A 22 54.56 16.89 -14.89
C ILE A 22 54.96 15.96 -16.07
N VAL A 23 54.64 14.62 -16.10
CA VAL A 23 54.51 13.76 -17.35
C VAL A 23 53.54 12.53 -17.22
N LEU A 24 52.94 12.09 -18.35
CA LEU A 24 51.94 11.05 -18.71
C LEU A 24 52.48 9.66 -19.21
N VAL A 25 51.66 8.59 -19.04
CA VAL A 25 51.33 7.35 -19.83
C VAL A 25 52.19 6.83 -21.02
N VAL A 26 52.53 5.51 -21.07
CA VAL A 26 52.58 4.62 -22.30
C VAL A 26 52.37 3.09 -22.00
N PHE A 27 51.63 2.46 -22.93
CA PHE A 27 51.21 1.10 -23.36
C PHE A 27 52.15 -0.18 -23.39
N VAL A 28 51.52 -1.39 -23.27
CA VAL A 28 51.52 -2.60 -24.20
C VAL A 28 52.31 -3.94 -24.00
N TYR A 29 51.52 -5.05 -24.04
CA TYR A 29 51.67 -6.47 -24.52
C TYR A 29 52.61 -7.57 -23.90
N GLY A 30 52.01 -8.70 -23.48
CA GLY A 30 51.92 -9.95 -24.28
C GLY A 30 52.94 -11.12 -24.15
N ILE A 31 52.59 -12.17 -23.38
CA ILE A 31 52.74 -13.66 -23.58
C ILE A 31 54.12 -14.28 -23.94
N LEU A 32 54.64 -15.22 -23.12
CA LEU A 32 54.96 -16.65 -23.46
C LEU A 32 55.68 -17.46 -22.33
N ASN A 33 55.13 -18.65 -22.06
CA ASN A 33 55.68 -19.98 -21.65
C ASN A 33 56.27 -20.33 -20.24
N TYR A 34 55.56 -21.27 -19.59
CA TYR A 34 55.89 -22.49 -18.79
C TYR A 34 57.39 -22.86 -18.60
N ASP A 35 57.87 -23.37 -17.45
CA ASP A 35 57.39 -24.58 -16.76
C ASP A 35 57.86 -24.76 -15.29
N SER A 36 56.98 -25.39 -14.50
CA SER A 36 57.16 -26.20 -13.26
C SER A 36 57.77 -25.63 -11.95
N ILE A 37 56.95 -25.60 -10.87
CA ILE A 37 57.09 -26.34 -9.58
C ILE A 37 56.26 -25.68 -8.44
N ALA A 38 55.55 -26.54 -7.70
CA ALA A 38 54.97 -26.40 -6.35
C ALA A 38 53.65 -25.60 -6.12
N THR A 39 52.67 -26.40 -5.75
CA THR A 39 51.27 -26.21 -5.33
C THR A 39 50.96 -25.22 -4.20
N SER A 40 49.69 -24.74 -4.22
CA SER A 40 48.93 -24.08 -3.14
C SER A 40 49.01 -22.55 -3.04
N THR A 41 48.22 -21.84 -3.85
CA THR A 41 47.83 -20.45 -3.55
C THR A 41 46.33 -20.22 -3.74
N GLN A 42 45.75 -19.60 -2.71
CA GLN A 42 44.37 -19.13 -2.64
C GLN A 42 44.05 -18.20 -3.82
N LYS A 43 43.01 -18.51 -4.61
CA LYS A 43 42.37 -17.56 -5.52
C LYS A 43 41.71 -16.45 -4.70
N LYS A 44 42.38 -15.30 -4.57
CA LYS A 44 41.74 -14.03 -4.20
C LYS A 44 40.71 -13.68 -5.29
N ARG A 45 39.43 -13.77 -4.96
CA ARG A 45 38.37 -13.07 -5.69
C ARG A 45 38.49 -11.59 -5.36
N TYR A 46 38.66 -10.75 -6.37
CA TYR A 46 38.38 -9.32 -6.23
C TYR A 46 36.87 -9.17 -6.11
N VAL A 47 36.42 -8.82 -4.92
CA VAL A 47 35.06 -8.31 -4.71
C VAL A 47 35.13 -6.83 -5.02
N VAL A 48 34.37 -6.38 -6.01
CA VAL A 48 34.00 -4.97 -6.11
C VAL A 48 33.07 -4.70 -4.92
N VAL A 49 33.65 -4.26 -3.81
CA VAL A 49 32.88 -3.68 -2.71
C VAL A 49 32.55 -2.26 -3.14
N VAL A 50 31.31 -2.03 -3.54
CA VAL A 50 30.75 -0.67 -3.54
C VAL A 50 30.75 -0.23 -2.08
N ARG A 51 31.74 0.59 -1.73
CA ARG A 51 31.84 1.21 -0.40
C ARG A 51 30.72 2.25 -0.32
N ASN A 52 29.57 1.84 0.18
CA ASN A 52 28.59 2.76 0.73
C ASN A 52 29.29 3.54 1.85
N VAL A 53 29.33 4.86 1.70
CA VAL A 53 29.79 5.80 2.72
C VAL A 53 28.76 5.78 3.85
N LEU A 54 28.87 4.79 4.73
CA LEU A 54 28.30 4.83 6.06
C LEU A 54 29.22 5.73 6.89
N GLY A 55 28.79 6.97 7.10
CA GLY A 55 29.37 7.85 8.11
C GLY A 55 29.19 7.21 9.49
N SER A 56 30.30 6.81 10.09
CA SER A 56 30.38 6.36 11.47
C SER A 56 29.97 7.50 12.41
N PHE A 57 28.95 7.29 13.23
CA PHE A 57 28.77 8.08 14.45
C PHE A 57 29.89 7.72 15.43
N SER A 58 30.80 8.65 15.65
CA SER A 58 31.82 8.58 16.70
C SER A 58 31.16 8.77 18.06
N ALA A 59 31.36 7.77 18.92
CA ALA A 59 31.15 7.89 20.36
C ALA A 59 32.34 8.66 21.00
N TRP A 60 32.03 9.40 22.08
CA TRP A 60 32.91 10.20 22.97
C TRP A 60 33.29 11.62 22.44
N GLY A 61 33.01 12.73 23.13
CA GLY A 61 32.29 12.96 24.38
C GLY A 61 32.43 14.43 24.85
N ARG A 62 31.39 14.95 25.51
CA ARG A 62 31.56 15.81 26.70
C ARG A 62 30.31 15.72 27.56
N ARG A 63 30.50 15.14 28.76
CA ARG A 63 29.48 14.95 29.80
C ARG A 63 28.99 16.30 30.31
N GLN A 64 27.71 16.57 30.16
CA GLN A 64 26.92 17.20 31.22
C GLN A 64 25.82 16.21 31.61
N SER A 65 25.81 15.83 32.88
CA SER A 65 24.91 14.85 33.44
C SER A 65 23.49 15.42 33.52
N LEU A 66 22.62 14.97 32.63
CA LEU A 66 21.18 14.87 32.91
C LEU A 66 20.88 13.39 33.13
N ARG A 67 20.74 13.01 34.40
CA ARG A 67 20.09 11.75 34.77
C ARG A 67 18.66 11.82 34.27
N SER A 68 18.40 11.21 33.12
CA SER A 68 17.06 10.88 32.64
C SER A 68 17.06 9.40 32.31
N SER A 69 16.47 8.61 33.20
CA SER A 69 16.17 7.21 32.99
C SER A 69 14.97 7.09 32.06
N THR A 70 15.18 7.12 30.74
CA THR A 70 14.14 6.81 29.76
C THR A 70 14.63 5.72 28.82
N LYS A 71 14.74 4.50 29.35
CA LYS A 71 14.56 3.31 28.50
C LYS A 71 13.06 3.24 28.14
N PRO A 72 12.68 2.87 26.91
CA PRO A 72 11.29 2.89 26.48
C PRO A 72 10.46 1.92 27.35
N PHE A 73 9.35 2.43 27.90
CA PHE A 73 8.47 1.75 28.86
C PHE A 73 7.64 0.59 28.25
N TRP A 74 8.00 0.08 27.08
CA TRP A 74 7.22 -0.88 26.31
C TRP A 74 7.95 -2.23 26.27
N SER A 75 7.76 -3.08 27.29
CA SER A 75 8.29 -4.46 27.30
C SER A 75 7.20 -5.46 26.95
N LYS A 76 7.51 -6.41 26.05
CA LYS A 76 6.64 -7.55 25.70
C LYS A 76 6.37 -8.46 26.90
N GLU A 77 7.20 -8.40 27.95
CA GLU A 77 7.11 -9.27 29.14
C GLU A 77 5.79 -9.12 29.92
N TYR A 78 5.12 -7.98 29.83
CA TYR A 78 3.82 -7.75 30.48
C TYR A 78 2.65 -8.46 29.75
N CYS A 79 2.89 -8.94 28.53
CA CYS A 79 1.98 -9.73 27.73
C CYS A 79 2.45 -11.18 27.66
N LEU A 80 1.87 -12.05 28.48
CA LEU A 80 2.28 -13.44 28.56
C LEU A 80 1.90 -14.21 27.26
N ASN A 81 2.91 -14.67 26.50
CA ASN A 81 2.85 -15.74 25.51
C ASN A 81 1.72 -15.70 24.43
N GLU A 82 1.44 -14.54 23.84
CA GLU A 82 0.47 -14.42 22.75
C GLU A 82 1.12 -14.13 21.38
N SER A 83 0.53 -14.65 20.29
CA SER A 83 1.00 -14.40 18.92
C SER A 83 0.37 -13.16 18.27
N GLN A 84 -0.72 -12.65 18.83
CA GLN A 84 -1.48 -11.49 18.35
C GLN A 84 -1.74 -10.52 19.50
N LEU A 85 -1.85 -9.23 19.19
CA LEU A 85 -2.16 -8.20 20.19
C LEU A 85 -3.62 -8.32 20.63
N ARG A 86 -3.87 -8.58 21.92
CA ARG A 86 -5.20 -8.47 22.53
C ARG A 86 -5.39 -7.12 23.19
N PHE A 87 -6.50 -6.46 22.89
CA PHE A 87 -6.83 -5.17 23.48
C PHE A 87 -8.28 -5.09 23.93
N CYS A 88 -8.53 -4.26 24.93
CA CYS A 88 -9.87 -3.91 25.40
C CYS A 88 -10.07 -2.39 25.35
N THR A 89 -11.32 -1.96 25.22
CA THR A 89 -11.70 -0.54 25.30
C THR A 89 -12.51 -0.28 26.57
N LEU A 90 -12.23 0.83 27.24
CA LEU A 90 -13.01 1.31 28.38
C LEU A 90 -13.76 2.57 27.99
N SER A 91 -15.03 2.38 27.68
CA SER A 91 -16.12 3.35 27.78
C SER A 91 -17.42 2.63 27.41
N LYS A 92 -18.53 2.95 28.09
CA LYS A 92 -19.85 2.53 27.60
C LYS A 92 -19.97 3.04 26.16
N PRO A 93 -20.30 2.19 25.17
CA PRO A 93 -20.27 2.57 23.78
C PRO A 93 -21.22 3.76 23.56
N THR A 94 -20.65 4.93 23.33
CA THR A 94 -21.39 5.96 22.60
C THR A 94 -21.50 5.48 21.16
N ALA A 95 -22.49 5.99 20.41
CA ALA A 95 -22.72 5.57 19.02
C ALA A 95 -21.56 5.88 18.04
N VAL A 96 -20.43 6.43 18.52
CA VAL A 96 -19.31 6.98 17.74
C VAL A 96 -17.95 6.40 18.18
N ASP A 97 -17.89 5.24 18.85
CA ASP A 97 -16.61 4.62 19.17
C ASP A 97 -15.85 4.22 17.87
N PRO A 98 -14.67 4.83 17.61
CA PRO A 98 -13.89 4.58 16.40
C PRO A 98 -13.51 3.11 16.20
N LEU A 99 -13.29 2.37 17.30
CA LEU A 99 -12.95 0.95 17.26
C LEU A 99 -14.17 0.05 17.05
N LEU A 100 -15.40 0.49 17.31
CA LEU A 100 -16.60 -0.28 16.94
C LEU A 100 -16.71 -0.49 15.43
N SER A 101 -16.11 0.40 14.62
CA SER A 101 -16.05 0.26 13.16
C SER A 101 -15.05 -0.82 12.68
N ILE A 102 -14.09 -1.21 13.53
CA ILE A 102 -13.03 -2.20 13.25
C ILE A 102 -13.25 -3.52 14.02
N SER A 103 -13.88 -3.43 15.20
CA SER A 103 -14.13 -4.50 16.16
C SER A 103 -14.80 -5.77 15.59
N PRO A 104 -15.78 -5.72 14.66
CA PRO A 104 -16.37 -6.93 14.10
C PRO A 104 -15.40 -7.79 13.29
N GLN A 105 -14.24 -7.24 12.90
CA GLN A 105 -13.25 -7.87 12.05
C GLN A 105 -11.94 -8.20 12.81
N TYR A 106 -11.77 -7.73 14.04
CA TYR A 106 -10.57 -7.97 14.84
C TYR A 106 -10.83 -9.04 15.93
N PRO A 107 -10.29 -10.26 15.79
CA PRO A 107 -10.54 -11.34 16.75
C PRO A 107 -10.03 -11.06 18.17
N GLY A 108 -9.05 -10.16 18.32
CA GLY A 108 -8.39 -9.85 19.60
C GLY A 108 -8.94 -8.64 20.37
N GLY A 109 -10.06 -8.05 19.93
CA GLY A 109 -10.57 -6.79 20.46
C GLY A 109 -11.89 -7.01 21.20
N ILE A 110 -11.95 -6.71 22.50
CA ILE A 110 -13.14 -6.88 23.34
C ILE A 110 -13.66 -5.52 23.83
N ARG A 111 -14.98 -5.38 23.92
CA ARG A 111 -15.68 -4.10 24.19
C ARG A 111 -15.76 -3.70 25.67
N SER A 112 -15.21 -4.51 26.58
CA SER A 112 -15.18 -4.22 28.01
C SER A 112 -13.94 -4.86 28.62
N CYS A 113 -13.22 -4.06 29.42
CA CYS A 113 -12.11 -4.52 30.24
C CYS A 113 -12.57 -5.12 31.58
N ASP A 114 -13.89 -5.25 31.81
CA ASP A 114 -14.47 -5.81 33.04
C ASP A 114 -14.49 -7.35 33.04
N VAL A 115 -14.12 -7.98 31.91
CA VAL A 115 -14.00 -9.43 31.75
C VAL A 115 -12.54 -9.85 32.02
N VAL A 116 -12.36 -10.86 32.86
CA VAL A 116 -11.11 -11.29 33.54
C VAL A 116 -9.82 -11.37 32.65
N ASP A 117 -8.81 -10.58 33.09
CA ASP A 117 -7.33 -10.72 33.23
C ASP A 117 -6.29 -10.95 32.12
N ASP A 118 -6.60 -11.20 30.84
CA ASP A 118 -5.53 -11.41 29.82
C ASP A 118 -5.58 -10.43 28.63
N PHE A 119 -5.53 -9.11 28.91
CA PHE A 119 -5.33 -8.08 27.88
C PHE A 119 -3.95 -7.44 27.97
N CYS A 120 -3.29 -7.33 26.82
CA CYS A 120 -2.04 -6.60 26.66
C CYS A 120 -2.21 -5.09 26.75
N LEU A 121 -3.29 -4.58 26.15
CA LEU A 121 -3.48 -3.17 25.89
C LEU A 121 -4.90 -2.72 26.25
N LYS A 122 -5.01 -1.72 27.12
CA LYS A 122 -6.22 -1.01 27.50
C LYS A 122 -6.26 0.31 26.74
N ILE A 123 -7.16 0.43 25.78
CA ILE A 123 -7.34 1.64 24.98
C ILE A 123 -8.41 2.52 25.64
N VAL A 124 -8.08 3.77 25.92
CA VAL A 124 -8.96 4.74 26.58
C VAL A 124 -9.14 5.99 25.73
N TYR A 125 -10.35 6.54 25.74
CA TYR A 125 -10.76 7.66 24.87
C TYR A 125 -11.10 8.94 25.63
N THR A 126 -11.51 8.81 26.89
CA THR A 126 -11.91 9.96 27.71
C THR A 126 -10.71 10.53 28.45
N VAL A 127 -10.79 11.81 28.83
CA VAL A 127 -9.75 12.47 29.62
C VAL A 127 -9.69 11.84 31.01
N GLU A 128 -10.84 11.50 31.57
CA GLU A 128 -11.00 10.91 32.90
C GLU A 128 -10.33 9.53 32.97
N ASP A 129 -10.62 8.64 32.00
CA ASP A 129 -10.01 7.30 31.95
C ASP A 129 -8.48 7.37 31.69
N ALA A 130 -8.04 8.34 30.89
CA ALA A 130 -6.62 8.57 30.65
C ALA A 130 -5.90 9.05 31.91
N LEU A 131 -6.50 9.95 32.68
CA LEU A 131 -5.96 10.42 33.96
C LEU A 131 -5.92 9.30 35.00
N GLU A 132 -6.94 8.45 35.04
CA GLU A 132 -6.93 7.24 35.88
C GLU A 132 -5.76 6.32 35.49
N CYS A 133 -5.54 6.11 34.19
CA CYS A 133 -4.42 5.34 33.67
C CYS A 133 -3.05 5.96 34.03
N VAL A 134 -2.92 7.29 34.06
CA VAL A 134 -1.69 7.97 34.51
C VAL A 134 -1.47 7.75 36.01
N GLN A 135 -2.53 7.87 36.82
CA GLN A 135 -2.47 7.79 38.27
C GLN A 135 -2.24 6.36 38.80
N TYR A 136 -2.86 5.36 38.16
CA TYR A 136 -2.87 3.96 38.65
C TYR A 136 -2.13 2.96 37.75
N GLY A 137 -1.60 3.40 36.60
CA GLY A 137 -1.16 2.60 35.45
C GLY A 137 -0.38 1.31 35.75
N PRO A 138 0.96 1.31 35.83
CA PRO A 138 1.72 0.06 35.90
C PRO A 138 1.80 -0.55 37.31
N VAL A 139 1.24 0.10 38.34
CA VAL A 139 1.45 -0.27 39.75
C VAL A 139 0.41 -1.29 40.24
N LYS A 140 -0.67 -1.53 39.49
CA LYS A 140 -1.74 -2.47 39.89
C LYS A 140 -2.21 -3.47 38.82
N SER A 141 -1.84 -3.34 37.54
CA SER A 141 -2.34 -4.24 36.47
C SER A 141 -1.23 -4.71 35.52
N LYS A 142 -1.37 -5.92 34.97
CA LYS A 142 -0.50 -6.47 33.89
C LYS A 142 -0.76 -5.82 32.51
N THR A 143 -1.70 -4.88 32.43
CA THR A 143 -2.20 -4.31 31.17
C THR A 143 -1.66 -2.89 30.97
N MET A 144 -1.14 -2.60 29.77
CA MET A 144 -0.66 -1.26 29.43
C MET A 144 -1.82 -0.37 28.98
N CYS A 145 -1.83 0.91 29.36
CA CYS A 145 -2.81 1.88 28.83
C CYS A 145 -2.29 2.58 27.56
N LEU A 146 -3.19 2.87 26.62
CA LEU A 146 -2.97 3.79 25.50
C LEU A 146 -4.13 4.79 25.45
N ALA A 147 -3.83 6.07 25.66
CA ALA A 147 -4.81 7.14 25.50
C ALA A 147 -4.92 7.53 24.03
N VAL A 148 -6.14 7.60 23.50
CA VAL A 148 -6.42 7.91 22.09
C VAL A 148 -7.34 9.12 21.99
N PHE A 149 -6.82 10.24 21.51
CA PHE A 149 -7.54 11.50 21.37
C PHE A 149 -7.66 11.89 19.90
N THR A 150 -8.86 11.69 19.33
CA THR A 150 -9.15 12.00 17.93
C THR A 150 -9.60 13.46 17.70
N GLN A 151 -9.73 14.25 18.77
CA GLN A 151 -10.14 15.66 18.72
C GLN A 151 -9.11 16.53 19.44
N ILE A 152 -8.83 17.70 18.84
CA ILE A 152 -7.85 18.68 19.36
C ILE A 152 -8.25 19.16 20.76
N THR A 153 -9.54 19.42 20.99
CA THR A 153 -10.05 19.91 22.28
C THR A 153 -9.87 18.89 23.41
N THR A 154 -9.98 17.60 23.08
CA THR A 154 -9.85 16.52 24.06
C THR A 154 -8.38 16.30 24.43
N SER A 155 -7.48 16.29 23.43
CA SER A 155 -6.03 16.16 23.70
C SER A 155 -5.52 17.32 24.55
N GLN A 156 -5.92 18.55 24.25
CA GLN A 156 -5.52 19.72 25.03
C GLN A 156 -6.05 19.69 26.46
N ARG A 157 -7.34 19.42 26.65
CA ARG A 157 -7.93 19.33 28.00
C ARG A 157 -7.17 18.32 28.86
N PHE A 158 -6.74 17.20 28.29
CA PHE A 158 -5.90 16.23 29.00
C PHE A 158 -4.56 16.82 29.43
N PHE A 159 -3.82 17.47 28.53
CA PHE A 159 -2.53 18.07 28.86
C PHE A 159 -2.65 19.27 29.83
N ASP A 160 -3.70 20.07 29.72
CA ASP A 160 -3.99 21.17 30.66
C ASP A 160 -4.24 20.65 32.08
N GLN A 161 -5.00 19.55 32.21
CA GLN A 161 -5.26 18.92 33.51
C GLN A 161 -4.01 18.27 34.10
N ILE A 162 -3.14 17.68 33.28
CA ILE A 162 -1.83 17.17 33.73
C ILE A 162 -0.93 18.32 34.19
N ALA A 163 -0.87 19.43 33.46
CA ALA A 163 -0.07 20.59 33.83
C ALA A 163 -0.49 21.19 35.18
N ASN A 164 -1.80 21.19 35.47
CA ASN A 164 -2.36 21.66 36.74
C ASN A 164 -2.07 20.71 37.92
N LYS A 165 -1.80 19.43 37.67
CA LYS A 165 -1.37 18.45 38.68
C LYS A 165 0.15 18.50 38.81
N SER A 166 0.66 19.53 39.46
CA SER A 166 2.09 19.81 39.64
C SER A 166 2.91 18.55 40.01
N GLY A 167 3.74 18.07 39.08
CA GLY A 167 4.70 16.98 39.30
C GLY A 167 4.38 15.62 38.68
N GLU A 168 3.20 15.40 38.09
CA GLU A 168 2.90 14.16 37.36
C GLU A 168 3.47 14.20 35.93
N GLN A 169 4.45 13.34 35.64
CA GLN A 169 4.85 13.07 34.26
C GLN A 169 3.87 12.08 33.64
N VAL A 170 3.41 12.36 32.42
CA VAL A 170 2.56 11.42 31.66
C VAL A 170 3.31 10.10 31.52
N SER A 171 2.87 9.04 32.20
CA SER A 171 3.55 7.74 32.22
C SER A 171 3.08 6.78 31.12
N ILE A 172 1.97 7.11 30.48
CA ILE A 172 1.32 6.31 29.44
C ILE A 172 1.57 6.92 28.06
N PRO A 173 1.60 6.10 26.99
CA PRO A 173 1.61 6.59 25.64
C PRO A 173 0.30 7.27 25.26
N VAL A 174 0.43 8.34 24.48
CA VAL A 174 -0.71 9.09 23.95
C VAL A 174 -0.68 9.03 22.42
N ALA A 175 -1.80 8.64 21.82
CA ALA A 175 -2.08 8.78 20.41
C ALA A 175 -3.01 9.97 20.21
N ALA A 176 -2.53 11.07 19.63
CA ALA A 176 -3.34 12.28 19.49
C ALA A 176 -3.14 12.98 18.14
N VAL A 177 -4.16 13.75 17.76
CA VAL A 177 -4.14 14.62 16.56
C VAL A 177 -3.24 15.84 16.73
N SER A 178 -2.99 16.25 17.97
CA SER A 178 -2.17 17.39 18.32
C SER A 178 -1.54 17.20 19.70
N PHE A 179 -0.38 17.82 19.87
CA PHE A 179 0.34 17.89 21.14
C PHE A 179 0.72 19.35 21.39
N PRO A 180 0.64 19.82 22.65
CA PRO A 180 1.26 21.08 23.03
C PRO A 180 2.77 21.06 22.72
N ASN A 181 3.36 22.25 22.53
CA ASN A 181 4.80 22.37 22.27
C ASN A 181 5.64 21.63 23.33
N GLY A 182 6.62 20.87 22.88
CA GLY A 182 7.53 20.07 23.72
C GLY A 182 6.90 18.87 24.43
N MET A 183 5.59 18.63 24.29
CA MET A 183 4.90 17.52 24.97
C MET A 183 4.88 16.22 24.15
N PHE A 184 5.13 16.28 22.84
CA PHE A 184 5.21 15.08 21.99
C PHE A 184 6.52 14.32 22.24
N ARG A 185 6.43 13.10 22.78
CA ARG A 185 7.61 12.26 23.04
C ARG A 185 7.87 11.34 21.86
N ARG A 186 8.90 11.66 21.07
CA ARG A 186 9.34 10.85 19.94
C ARG A 186 9.57 9.39 20.33
N SER A 187 9.15 8.47 19.47
CA SER A 187 9.23 7.02 19.69
C SER A 187 8.45 6.48 20.90
N PHE A 188 7.66 7.32 21.58
CA PHE A 188 6.83 6.91 22.71
C PHE A 188 5.35 7.21 22.46
N ASP A 189 5.04 8.45 22.06
CA ASP A 189 3.71 8.86 21.63
C ASP A 189 3.48 8.52 20.15
N LEU A 190 2.22 8.59 19.73
CA LEU A 190 1.78 8.26 18.37
C LEU A 190 1.01 9.44 17.79
N LEU A 191 1.29 9.77 16.53
CA LEU A 191 0.60 10.84 15.81
C LEU A 191 -0.62 10.25 15.11
N LEU A 192 -1.77 10.92 15.24
CA LEU A 192 -3.01 10.58 14.54
C LEU A 192 -3.30 11.66 13.49
N PRO A 193 -2.86 11.48 12.23
CA PRO A 193 -3.04 12.50 11.22
C PRO A 193 -4.51 12.77 10.94
N VAL A 194 -4.85 14.04 10.70
CA VAL A 194 -6.20 14.49 10.39
C VAL A 194 -6.20 15.43 9.19
N ASP A 195 -7.26 15.31 8.39
CA ASP A 195 -7.59 16.23 7.30
C ASP A 195 -7.98 17.62 7.85
N HIS A 196 -7.92 18.63 6.97
CA HIS A 196 -8.23 20.03 7.28
C HIS A 196 -9.63 20.25 7.89
N VAL A 197 -10.58 19.38 7.58
CA VAL A 197 -11.98 19.46 8.09
C VAL A 197 -12.04 19.33 9.61
N ALA A 198 -11.04 18.73 10.25
CA ALA A 198 -10.94 18.66 11.71
C ALA A 198 -10.55 20.00 12.37
N ILE A 199 -10.04 20.97 11.59
CA ILE A 199 -9.59 22.28 12.07
C ILE A 199 -10.70 23.34 11.98
N ASP A 200 -11.54 23.29 10.92
CA ASP A 200 -12.48 24.37 10.62
C ASP A 200 -13.91 24.17 11.15
N GLY A 201 -14.25 23.01 11.74
CA GLY A 201 -15.57 22.73 12.34
C GLY A 201 -16.75 22.71 11.36
N GLU A 202 -16.58 23.27 10.16
CA GLU A 202 -17.46 23.12 9.02
C GLU A 202 -16.94 22.02 8.11
N ILE A 203 -17.86 21.15 7.71
CA ILE A 203 -17.70 20.29 6.54
C ILE A 203 -17.57 21.26 5.36
N VAL A 204 -16.34 21.68 5.02
CA VAL A 204 -16.05 22.08 3.65
C VAL A 204 -16.47 20.87 2.85
N THR A 205 -17.62 20.96 2.20
CA THR A 205 -18.16 19.92 1.33
C THR A 205 -16.99 19.36 0.59
N SER A 206 -16.68 18.09 0.83
CA SER A 206 -15.64 17.38 0.10
C SER A 206 -15.81 17.81 -1.35
N VAL A 207 -14.76 18.36 -1.94
CA VAL A 207 -14.77 18.55 -3.37
C VAL A 207 -14.88 17.12 -3.91
N ASP A 208 -16.12 16.68 -4.18
CA ASP A 208 -16.51 15.36 -4.69
C ASP A 208 -16.07 15.23 -6.16
N GLN A 209 -14.88 15.75 -6.47
CA GLN A 209 -14.24 15.61 -7.76
C GLN A 209 -13.38 14.36 -7.70
N SER A 210 -13.58 13.50 -8.71
CA SER A 210 -12.64 12.43 -9.01
C SER A 210 -11.26 13.05 -9.23
N ILE A 211 -10.30 12.63 -8.41
CA ILE A 211 -8.93 13.14 -8.49
C ILE A 211 -8.27 12.51 -9.72
N SER A 212 -8.03 13.32 -10.74
CA SER A 212 -7.29 12.86 -11.91
C SER A 212 -5.79 12.77 -11.61
N LEU A 213 -5.22 11.59 -11.83
CA LEU A 213 -3.77 11.35 -11.75
C LEU A 213 -3.06 11.73 -13.05
N LEU A 214 -3.81 11.96 -14.14
CA LEU A 214 -3.28 12.43 -15.41
C LEU A 214 -3.87 13.80 -15.80
N PRO A 215 -3.11 14.69 -16.47
CA PRO A 215 -1.69 14.56 -16.79
C PRO A 215 -0.80 14.49 -15.54
N ALA A 216 0.38 13.87 -15.67
CA ALA A 216 1.32 13.71 -14.56
C ALA A 216 1.75 15.07 -13.99
N ARG A 217 2.00 16.04 -14.87
CA ARG A 217 2.19 17.45 -14.52
C ARG A 217 0.90 18.22 -14.65
N ARG A 218 0.56 18.97 -13.62
CA ARG A 218 -0.59 19.89 -13.58
C ARG A 218 -0.14 21.33 -13.84
N HIS A 219 -1.11 22.23 -14.00
CA HIS A 219 -0.88 23.62 -14.37
C HIS A 219 0.04 24.38 -13.42
N ILE A 220 0.03 24.06 -12.13
CA ILE A 220 0.92 24.64 -11.12
C ILE A 220 2.01 23.60 -10.83
N LEU A 221 3.27 23.97 -11.03
CA LEU A 221 4.39 23.10 -10.70
C LEU A 221 4.50 22.97 -9.18
N LEU A 222 4.66 24.10 -8.48
CA LEU A 222 4.87 24.13 -7.03
C LEU A 222 3.90 25.11 -6.38
N SER A 223 3.24 24.66 -5.31
CA SER A 223 2.34 25.49 -4.52
C SER A 223 2.58 25.47 -3.02
N PHE A 224 2.21 26.55 -2.35
CA PHE A 224 2.18 26.65 -0.90
C PHE A 224 1.06 27.62 -0.49
N SER A 225 0.28 27.26 0.53
CA SER A 225 -0.76 28.13 1.08
C SER A 225 -0.95 27.87 2.57
N ALA A 226 -0.29 28.67 3.42
CA ALA A 226 -0.36 28.49 4.87
C ALA A 226 -0.20 29.81 5.65
N GLY A 227 -0.82 29.89 6.82
CA GLY A 227 -0.65 30.98 7.76
C GLY A 227 0.04 30.53 9.05
N ARG A 228 0.62 31.47 9.79
CA ARG A 228 1.27 31.24 11.09
C ARG A 228 0.94 32.37 12.07
N PHE A 229 0.81 32.04 13.36
CA PHE A 229 0.36 32.96 14.41
C PHE A 229 1.48 33.69 15.15
N ARG A 230 2.66 33.09 15.29
CA ARG A 230 3.84 33.69 15.96
C ARG A 230 5.02 33.71 15.00
N GLY A 231 5.92 34.70 15.13
CA GLY A 231 7.15 34.78 14.33
C GLY A 231 7.98 33.49 14.41
N GLY A 232 8.66 33.16 13.31
CA GLY A 232 9.46 31.94 13.17
C GLY A 232 10.88 32.17 12.70
N ASP A 233 11.58 31.06 12.45
CA ASP A 233 12.91 31.08 11.87
C ASP A 233 12.90 31.86 10.54
N GLN A 234 13.76 32.86 10.43
CA GLN A 234 13.84 33.73 9.26
C GLN A 234 14.26 32.96 8.00
N SER A 235 14.90 31.80 8.14
CA SER A 235 15.35 31.02 6.98
C SER A 235 14.20 30.43 6.16
N GLU A 236 13.09 30.04 6.79
CA GLU A 236 11.89 29.53 6.07
C GLU A 236 11.23 30.66 5.28
N VAL A 237 11.13 31.84 5.90
CA VAL A 237 10.52 33.04 5.31
C VAL A 237 11.31 33.48 4.08
N ALA A 238 12.64 33.47 4.16
CA ALA A 238 13.50 33.81 3.03
C ALA A 238 13.29 32.90 1.81
N LEU A 239 13.02 31.60 2.02
CA LEU A 239 12.68 30.69 0.92
C LEU A 239 11.33 31.07 0.27
N PHE A 240 10.31 31.37 1.07
CA PHE A 240 8.99 31.75 0.54
C PHE A 240 9.05 33.09 -0.19
N GLU A 241 9.78 34.07 0.33
CA GLU A 241 10.00 35.36 -0.34
C GLU A 241 10.70 35.19 -1.69
N GLN A 242 11.75 34.37 -1.76
CA GLN A 242 12.42 34.05 -3.03
C GLN A 242 11.46 33.38 -4.03
N LEU A 243 10.64 32.44 -3.58
CA LEU A 243 9.65 31.78 -4.44
C LEU A 243 8.53 32.73 -4.90
N THR A 244 8.10 33.65 -4.03
CA THR A 244 7.12 34.69 -4.38
C THR A 244 7.70 35.66 -5.42
N GLN A 245 8.96 36.07 -5.29
CA GLN A 245 9.63 36.91 -6.29
C GLN A 245 9.67 36.21 -7.65
N LEU A 246 10.13 34.95 -7.70
CA LEU A 246 10.16 34.16 -8.94
C LEU A 246 8.76 33.98 -9.54
N SER A 247 7.74 33.80 -8.70
CA SER A 247 6.35 33.71 -9.15
C SER A 247 5.86 35.01 -9.80
N GLN A 248 6.27 36.18 -9.28
CA GLN A 248 5.89 37.49 -9.84
C GLN A 248 6.56 37.74 -11.19
N GLU A 249 7.84 37.38 -11.31
CA GLU A 249 8.60 37.46 -12.57
C GLU A 249 7.94 36.62 -13.68
N GLN A 250 7.39 35.45 -13.36
CA GLN A 250 6.66 34.60 -14.31
C GLN A 250 5.34 35.22 -14.81
N THR A 251 4.61 35.95 -13.95
CA THR A 251 3.34 36.60 -14.34
C THR A 251 3.51 37.84 -15.23
N ALA A 252 4.72 38.39 -15.32
CA ALA A 252 5.01 39.55 -16.16
C ALA A 252 5.27 39.20 -17.65
N GLY A 253 5.44 37.91 -17.98
CA GLY A 253 5.57 37.42 -19.35
C GLY A 253 4.22 37.01 -19.94
N GLU A 254 3.88 37.49 -21.14
CA GLU A 254 2.60 37.22 -21.83
C GLU A 254 2.39 35.76 -22.31
N GLN A 255 3.29 34.81 -21.99
CA GLN A 255 3.15 33.41 -22.38
C GLN A 255 2.59 32.54 -21.23
N LYS A 256 1.75 31.54 -21.56
CA LYS A 256 1.35 30.48 -20.62
C LYS A 256 2.58 29.64 -20.28
N GLU A 257 3.34 30.08 -19.29
CA GLU A 257 4.61 29.49 -18.90
C GLU A 257 4.44 28.05 -18.38
N PRO A 258 5.21 27.07 -18.89
CA PRO A 258 5.41 25.82 -18.18
C PRO A 258 6.11 26.14 -16.85
N ASN A 259 5.65 25.54 -15.75
CA ASN A 259 6.21 25.72 -14.39
C ASN A 259 5.73 26.93 -13.57
N ARG A 260 4.44 27.28 -13.67
CA ARG A 260 3.83 28.28 -12.78
C ARG A 260 4.00 27.90 -11.30
N ILE A 261 4.41 28.88 -10.49
CA ILE A 261 4.52 28.79 -9.04
C ILE A 261 3.33 29.52 -8.39
N SER A 262 2.89 29.06 -7.21
CA SER A 262 1.85 29.76 -6.42
C SER A 262 2.12 29.65 -4.93
N VAL A 263 2.68 30.70 -4.34
CA VAL A 263 3.05 30.74 -2.92
C VAL A 263 2.26 31.84 -2.23
N ASN A 264 1.39 31.44 -1.30
CA ASN A 264 0.61 32.34 -0.44
C ASN A 264 0.98 32.05 1.02
N PHE A 265 1.49 33.04 1.75
CA PHE A 265 1.80 32.87 3.16
C PHE A 265 1.42 34.09 3.97
N PHE A 266 0.95 33.87 5.21
CA PHE A 266 0.41 34.93 6.06
C PHE A 266 1.00 34.85 7.47
N GLN A 267 1.65 35.92 7.92
CA GLN A 267 2.31 35.98 9.24
C GLN A 267 1.64 36.99 10.20
N ASN A 268 0.82 37.90 9.66
CA ASN A 268 0.25 39.01 10.42
C ASN A 268 -1.25 38.82 10.61
N SER A 269 -1.80 39.44 11.65
CA SER A 269 -3.22 39.40 11.99
C SER A 269 -4.15 39.83 10.85
N SER A 270 -3.73 40.80 10.02
CA SER A 270 -4.46 41.23 8.82
C SER A 270 -4.51 40.17 7.73
N GLY A 271 -3.47 39.31 7.62
CA GLY A 271 -3.40 38.22 6.65
C GLY A 271 -4.18 36.98 7.08
N TRP A 272 -4.41 36.78 8.38
CA TRP A 272 -5.18 35.62 8.87
C TRP A 272 -6.62 35.62 8.37
N GLY A 273 -7.27 36.79 8.30
CA GLY A 273 -8.61 36.91 7.74
C GLY A 273 -8.71 36.54 6.25
N VAL A 274 -7.58 36.56 5.52
CA VAL A 274 -7.51 36.08 4.12
C VAL A 274 -7.38 34.56 4.07
N CYS A 275 -6.57 33.98 4.96
CA CYS A 275 -6.31 32.54 5.03
C CYS A 275 -7.52 31.78 5.60
N TRP A 276 -8.22 32.38 6.59
CA TRP A 276 -9.36 31.81 7.32
C TRP A 276 -10.48 32.86 7.51
N PRO A 277 -11.27 33.13 6.47
CA PRO A 277 -12.25 34.23 6.45
C PRO A 277 -13.44 34.04 7.39
N ASN A 278 -13.78 32.82 7.78
CA ASN A 278 -14.94 32.53 8.64
C ASN A 278 -14.64 32.68 10.14
N GLY A 279 -13.41 33.03 10.52
CA GLY A 279 -13.05 33.25 11.93
C GLY A 279 -13.12 32.01 12.84
N ASN A 280 -13.37 30.81 12.29
CA ASN A 280 -13.53 29.55 13.03
C ASN A 280 -12.25 29.01 13.68
N MET A 281 -11.11 29.69 13.52
CA MET A 281 -9.90 29.31 14.23
C MET A 281 -10.02 29.68 15.70
N ASN A 282 -10.21 28.67 16.54
CA ASN A 282 -10.04 28.83 17.97
C ASN A 282 -8.54 29.14 18.24
N LEU A 283 -8.22 30.44 18.38
CA LEU A 283 -6.87 30.99 18.52
C LEU A 283 -6.03 30.31 19.61
N SER A 284 -6.68 29.78 20.65
CA SER A 284 -6.03 29.02 21.73
C SER A 284 -5.46 27.66 21.27
N LEU A 285 -5.98 27.08 20.19
CA LEU A 285 -5.50 25.82 19.61
C LEU A 285 -4.22 25.97 18.79
N PHE A 286 -3.98 27.18 18.29
CA PHE A 286 -2.99 27.50 17.27
C PHE A 286 -1.94 28.51 17.74
N GLU A 287 -1.82 28.71 19.05
CA GLU A 287 -0.86 29.63 19.68
C GLU A 287 0.63 29.24 19.49
N TYR A 288 0.87 28.22 18.66
CA TYR A 288 2.15 27.57 18.43
C TYR A 288 2.83 28.06 17.14
N SER A 289 4.14 27.86 17.07
CA SER A 289 5.06 28.27 16.01
C SER A 289 4.89 27.52 14.66
N GLY A 290 3.72 26.96 14.37
CA GLY A 290 3.47 26.12 13.19
C GLY A 290 2.91 26.86 11.96
N TRP A 291 3.20 26.34 10.76
CA TRP A 291 2.48 26.71 9.54
C TRP A 291 1.20 25.87 9.41
N TYR A 292 0.05 26.52 9.30
CA TYR A 292 -1.26 25.88 9.19
C TYR A 292 -1.88 26.16 7.81
N PRO A 293 -2.50 25.16 7.17
CA PRO A 293 -3.02 25.31 5.81
C PRO A 293 -4.16 26.34 5.75
N CYS A 294 -4.15 27.17 4.71
CA CYS A 294 -5.24 28.10 4.44
C CYS A 294 -6.47 27.38 3.82
N SER A 295 -7.65 27.98 3.98
CA SER A 295 -8.92 27.47 3.43
C SER A 295 -8.94 27.29 1.91
N ASN A 296 -8.07 27.98 1.17
CA ASN A 296 -7.93 27.86 -0.28
C ASN A 296 -7.00 26.71 -0.74
N LEU A 297 -6.24 26.08 0.16
CA LEU A 297 -5.26 25.05 -0.17
C LEU A 297 -5.86 23.89 -0.96
N PRO A 298 -7.04 23.32 -0.61
CA PRO A 298 -7.67 22.25 -1.40
C PRO A 298 -7.83 22.59 -2.89
N LYS A 299 -8.33 23.79 -3.19
CA LYS A 299 -8.53 24.26 -4.58
C LYS A 299 -7.20 24.43 -5.31
N LEU A 300 -6.16 24.82 -4.59
CA LEU A 300 -4.81 24.97 -5.13
C LEU A 300 -4.18 23.60 -5.46
N LEU A 301 -4.32 22.63 -4.56
CA LEU A 301 -3.71 21.30 -4.68
C LEU A 301 -4.25 20.49 -5.87
N ILE A 302 -5.54 20.62 -6.19
CA ILE A 302 -6.14 19.96 -7.37
C ILE A 302 -5.39 20.31 -8.67
N ASN A 303 -4.87 21.54 -8.77
CA ASN A 303 -4.13 22.03 -9.93
C ASN A 303 -2.60 21.99 -9.74
N SER A 304 -2.10 21.49 -8.61
CA SER A 304 -0.68 21.48 -8.26
C SER A 304 -0.04 20.11 -8.44
N THR A 305 1.14 20.09 -9.03
CA THR A 305 1.98 18.88 -9.18
C THR A 305 2.70 18.58 -7.87
N PHE A 306 3.38 19.58 -7.33
CA PHE A 306 4.11 19.55 -6.06
C PHE A 306 3.51 20.60 -5.11
N SER A 307 3.58 20.34 -3.81
CA SER A 307 3.28 21.34 -2.80
C SER A 307 4.23 21.26 -1.62
N LEU A 308 4.66 22.42 -1.13
CA LEU A 308 5.55 22.51 0.02
C LEU A 308 4.83 22.07 1.28
N VAL A 309 5.51 21.23 2.06
CA VAL A 309 5.12 20.86 3.42
C VAL A 309 6.27 21.26 4.32
N VAL A 310 6.02 22.26 5.15
CA VAL A 310 7.06 22.90 5.95
C VAL A 310 6.89 22.40 7.37
N GLU A 311 7.86 21.62 7.82
CA GLU A 311 7.94 21.24 9.22
C GLU A 311 8.60 22.37 9.99
N THR A 312 7.89 22.87 10.98
CA THR A 312 8.43 23.84 11.95
C THR A 312 9.06 23.09 13.12
N GLU A 313 10.20 23.56 13.62
CA GLU A 313 10.91 23.24 14.88
C GLU A 313 10.67 21.86 15.54
N VAL A 314 11.74 21.22 16.01
CA VAL A 314 11.75 19.90 16.67
C VAL A 314 10.69 19.73 17.78
N ASP A 315 10.33 20.83 18.46
CA ASP A 315 9.41 20.88 19.61
C ASP A 315 8.02 21.50 19.28
N ALA A 316 7.74 21.83 18.02
CA ALA A 316 6.49 22.48 17.62
C ALA A 316 5.31 21.49 17.52
N ASN A 317 4.10 22.01 17.72
CA ASN A 317 2.86 21.28 17.50
C ASN A 317 2.80 20.70 16.07
N PRO A 318 2.70 19.37 15.91
CA PRO A 318 2.83 18.72 14.60
C PRO A 318 1.59 18.87 13.70
N LEU A 319 0.49 19.42 14.21
CA LEU A 319 -0.79 19.48 13.50
C LEU A 319 -0.70 20.17 12.14
N GLY A 320 -0.04 21.34 12.07
CA GLY A 320 -0.03 22.18 10.87
C GLY A 320 0.64 21.51 9.67
N TRP A 321 1.85 20.96 9.86
CA TRP A 321 2.57 20.28 8.78
C TRP A 321 1.94 18.93 8.44
N GLN A 322 1.38 18.21 9.41
CA GLN A 322 0.67 16.95 9.16
C GLN A 322 -0.55 17.17 8.28
N THR A 323 -1.36 18.19 8.58
CA THR A 323 -2.52 18.49 7.75
C THR A 323 -2.07 18.86 6.33
N GLN A 324 -1.04 19.71 6.17
CA GLN A 324 -0.48 19.99 4.83
C GLN A 324 -0.08 18.72 4.08
N LEU A 325 0.64 17.80 4.74
CA LEU A 325 1.06 16.52 4.16
C LEU A 325 -0.16 15.68 3.72
N ILE A 326 -1.13 15.49 4.60
CA ILE A 326 -2.32 14.67 4.30
C ILE A 326 -3.15 15.27 3.17
N GLU A 327 -3.32 16.60 3.14
CA GLU A 327 -4.01 17.30 2.06
C GLU A 327 -3.31 17.12 0.71
N CYS A 328 -1.97 17.19 0.68
CA CYS A 328 -1.20 16.91 -0.54
C CYS A 328 -1.51 15.51 -1.08
N LEU A 329 -1.40 14.49 -0.21
CA LEU A 329 -1.67 13.10 -0.58
C LEU A 329 -3.12 12.94 -1.04
N LYS A 330 -4.08 13.52 -0.32
CA LYS A 330 -5.53 13.50 -0.60
C LYS A 330 -5.86 14.04 -1.98
N TYR A 331 -5.29 15.18 -2.38
CA TYR A 331 -5.53 15.79 -3.69
C TYR A 331 -4.55 15.34 -4.79
N GLY A 332 -3.69 14.36 -4.46
CA GLY A 332 -2.75 13.75 -5.39
C GLY A 332 -1.64 14.70 -5.85
N ALA A 333 -1.28 15.69 -5.03
CA ALA A 333 -0.06 16.48 -5.20
C ALA A 333 1.10 15.81 -4.46
N ILE A 334 2.33 15.92 -4.99
CA ILE A 334 3.52 15.34 -4.37
C ILE A 334 4.00 16.28 -3.25
N PRO A 335 4.05 15.83 -1.98
CA PRO A 335 4.59 16.63 -0.88
C PRO A 335 6.10 16.85 -1.05
N VAL A 336 6.52 18.10 -0.95
CA VAL A 336 7.92 18.51 -0.91
C VAL A 336 8.23 18.96 0.51
N LEU A 337 8.91 18.10 1.26
CA LEU A 337 9.21 18.26 2.67
C LEU A 337 10.41 19.19 2.85
N ILE A 338 10.21 20.27 3.60
CA ILE A 338 11.24 21.18 4.08
C ILE A 338 11.35 20.95 5.60
N GLY A 339 12.44 20.31 6.04
CA GLY A 339 12.64 19.88 7.42
C GLY A 339 12.98 18.39 7.55
N ALA A 340 13.45 17.99 8.74
CA ALA A 340 13.97 16.64 9.04
C ALA A 340 12.99 15.78 9.86
N GLY A 341 11.70 16.05 9.73
CA GLY A 341 10.67 15.57 10.63
C GLY A 341 10.31 14.11 10.51
N PRO A 342 9.83 13.52 11.62
CA PRO A 342 9.25 12.19 11.56
C PRO A 342 7.97 12.24 10.72
N LEU A 343 7.84 11.33 9.76
CA LEU A 343 6.61 11.19 9.00
C LEU A 343 5.53 10.52 9.85
N PRO A 344 4.24 10.85 9.65
CA PRO A 344 3.19 10.25 10.45
C PRO A 344 3.09 8.75 10.17
N GLY A 345 2.79 7.97 11.21
CA GLY A 345 2.66 6.53 11.09
C GLY A 345 3.95 5.82 10.68
N ASP A 346 5.12 6.36 11.02
CA ASP A 346 6.46 5.80 10.81
C ASP A 346 6.62 4.32 11.20
N GLU A 347 5.86 3.84 12.18
CA GLU A 347 5.83 2.40 12.52
C GLU A 347 4.91 1.58 11.60
N ALA A 348 3.84 2.18 11.10
CA ALA A 348 2.84 1.53 10.23
C ALA A 348 3.20 1.61 8.74
N ILE A 349 3.90 2.66 8.32
CA ILE A 349 4.29 2.98 6.95
C ILE A 349 5.81 3.01 6.91
N SER A 350 6.42 2.13 6.11
CA SER A 350 7.88 2.06 6.06
C SER A 350 8.48 3.28 5.35
N GLN A 351 9.74 3.58 5.66
CA GLN A 351 10.49 4.64 4.98
C GLN A 351 10.49 4.43 3.45
N SER A 352 10.63 3.18 2.98
CA SER A 352 10.59 2.86 1.55
C SER A 352 9.25 3.13 0.87
N GLN A 353 8.13 3.14 1.61
CA GLN A 353 6.84 3.56 1.06
C GLN A 353 6.79 5.08 0.96
N TRP A 354 7.25 5.78 2.01
CA TRP A 354 7.31 7.23 2.02
C TRP A 354 8.22 7.79 0.93
N ASP A 355 9.40 7.20 0.72
CA ASP A 355 10.36 7.61 -0.32
C ASP A 355 9.78 7.54 -1.74
N LYS A 356 8.75 6.71 -1.96
CA LYS A 356 8.04 6.62 -3.24
C LYS A 356 6.96 7.68 -3.41
N ALA A 357 6.61 8.43 -2.37
CA ALA A 357 5.47 9.35 -2.36
C ALA A 357 5.83 10.80 -2.02
N VAL A 358 7.01 11.07 -1.45
CA VAL A 358 7.43 12.42 -1.01
C VAL A 358 8.82 12.76 -1.52
N ILE A 359 9.09 14.06 -1.64
CA ILE A 359 10.42 14.60 -1.96
C ILE A 359 10.94 15.32 -0.73
N ARG A 360 12.18 15.04 -0.31
CA ARG A 360 12.86 15.79 0.76
C ARG A 360 13.80 16.82 0.14
N ALA A 361 13.69 18.08 0.56
CA ALA A 361 14.45 19.20 -0.03
C ALA A 361 15.14 20.07 1.03
N GLU A 362 15.91 19.47 1.92
CA GLU A 362 16.65 20.17 2.97
C GLU A 362 17.68 21.17 2.40
N GLY A 363 17.72 22.39 2.94
CA GLY A 363 18.73 23.40 2.63
C GLY A 363 18.81 23.83 1.15
N SER A 364 17.75 23.61 0.37
CA SER A 364 17.73 23.94 -1.06
C SER A 364 17.28 25.39 -1.29
N SER A 365 18.02 26.15 -2.08
CA SER A 365 17.57 27.47 -2.56
C SER A 365 16.35 27.32 -3.47
N ALA A 366 15.54 28.37 -3.60
CA ALA A 366 14.35 28.38 -4.46
C ALA A 366 14.65 27.89 -5.88
N GLN A 367 15.71 28.41 -6.51
CA GLN A 367 16.08 28.02 -7.87
C GLN A 367 16.52 26.55 -7.97
N LYS A 368 17.32 26.07 -7.01
CA LYS A 368 17.78 24.67 -7.01
C LYS A 368 16.60 23.71 -6.88
N LEU A 369 15.65 24.05 -6.02
CA LEU A 369 14.43 23.30 -5.82
C LEU A 369 13.60 23.23 -7.12
N LEU A 370 13.34 24.37 -7.75
CA LEU A 370 12.55 24.44 -8.99
C LEU A 370 13.22 23.69 -10.15
N ASN A 371 14.55 23.77 -10.26
CA ASN A 371 15.30 23.02 -11.28
C ASN A 371 15.17 21.51 -11.06
N MET A 372 15.27 21.05 -9.81
CA MET A 372 15.10 19.64 -9.46
C MET A 372 13.68 19.15 -9.80
N LEU A 373 12.63 19.85 -9.34
CA LEU A 373 11.23 19.48 -9.59
C LEU A 373 10.87 19.53 -11.08
N SER A 374 11.40 20.52 -11.81
CA SER A 374 11.21 20.62 -13.26
C SER A 374 11.90 19.48 -14.02
N SER A 375 12.98 18.91 -13.50
CA SER A 375 13.75 17.86 -14.18
C SER A 375 13.16 16.44 -14.07
N LEU A 376 12.21 16.20 -13.15
CA LEU A 376 11.65 14.87 -12.92
C LEU A 376 10.83 14.36 -14.12
N PRO A 377 11.01 13.12 -14.59
CA PRO A 377 10.22 12.60 -15.70
C PRO A 377 8.76 12.41 -15.31
N ASP A 378 7.85 12.55 -16.28
CA ASP A 378 6.39 12.42 -16.07
C ASP A 378 5.99 11.04 -15.53
N GLU A 379 6.73 9.99 -15.88
CA GLU A 379 6.51 8.63 -15.36
C GLU A 379 6.77 8.55 -13.85
N GLU A 380 7.85 9.17 -13.38
CA GLU A 380 8.19 9.23 -11.95
C GLU A 380 7.17 10.09 -11.19
N ILE A 381 6.81 11.26 -11.74
CA ILE A 381 5.78 12.12 -11.14
C ILE A 381 4.45 11.37 -11.03
N PHE A 382 4.03 10.68 -12.09
CA PHE A 382 2.81 9.87 -12.08
C PHE A 382 2.87 8.79 -10.99
N GLU A 383 3.97 8.05 -10.91
CA GLU A 383 4.13 6.97 -9.93
C GLU A 383 4.14 7.52 -8.49
N MET A 384 4.82 8.64 -8.24
CA MET A 384 4.82 9.27 -6.92
C MET A 384 3.42 9.72 -6.48
N ARG A 385 2.66 10.34 -7.41
CA ARG A 385 1.28 10.75 -7.15
C ARG A 385 0.36 9.55 -6.88
N ARG A 386 0.55 8.46 -7.64
CA ARG A 386 -0.18 7.20 -7.41
C ARG A 386 0.17 6.59 -6.04
N GLN A 387 1.45 6.54 -5.67
CA GLN A 387 1.89 6.00 -4.38
C GLN A 387 1.39 6.86 -3.21
N GLY A 388 1.38 8.19 -3.37
CA GLY A 388 0.79 9.09 -2.39
C GLY A 388 -0.71 8.86 -2.17
N GLN A 389 -1.47 8.66 -3.25
CA GLN A 389 -2.88 8.26 -3.17
C GLN A 389 -3.06 6.90 -2.49
N ILE A 390 -2.22 5.90 -2.81
CA ILE A 390 -2.25 4.59 -2.15
C ILE A 390 -2.03 4.74 -0.64
N ILE A 391 -1.06 5.55 -0.21
CA ILE A 391 -0.81 5.82 1.21
C ILE A 391 -2.04 6.48 1.84
N TYR A 392 -2.60 7.53 1.22
CA TYR A 392 -3.79 8.19 1.74
C TYR A 392 -4.98 7.24 1.89
N HIS A 393 -5.31 6.49 0.83
CA HIS A 393 -6.44 5.56 0.81
C HIS A 393 -6.29 4.40 1.82
N ARG A 394 -5.07 3.89 2.02
CA ARG A 394 -4.85 2.76 2.93
C ARG A 394 -4.75 3.17 4.39
N TYR A 395 -4.17 4.33 4.68
CA TYR A 395 -3.79 4.70 6.04
C TYR A 395 -4.57 5.87 6.64
N PHE A 396 -5.12 6.79 5.82
CA PHE A 396 -5.58 8.10 6.30
C PHE A 396 -7.00 8.52 5.86
N ILE A 397 -7.56 7.93 4.81
CA ILE A 397 -8.81 8.38 4.15
C ILE A 397 -9.99 8.61 5.08
N ASP A 398 -10.17 7.74 6.07
CA ASP A 398 -11.27 7.83 7.02
C ASP A 398 -10.81 7.44 8.43
N GLN A 399 -11.70 7.60 9.39
CA GLN A 399 -11.44 7.27 10.78
C GLN A 399 -11.06 5.79 10.97
N LYS A 400 -11.65 4.89 10.18
CA LYS A 400 -11.38 3.45 10.23
C LYS A 400 -9.94 3.16 9.77
N ALA A 401 -9.49 3.78 8.70
CA ALA A 401 -8.12 3.67 8.18
C ALA A 401 -7.12 4.18 9.22
N ARG A 402 -7.34 5.37 9.79
CA ARG A 402 -6.46 5.97 10.81
C ARG A 402 -6.33 5.10 12.06
N MET A 403 -7.45 4.55 12.54
CA MET A 403 -7.44 3.64 13.69
C MET A 403 -6.77 2.30 13.35
N SER A 404 -6.94 1.79 12.13
CA SER A 404 -6.22 0.59 11.66
C SER A 404 -4.71 0.85 11.57
N THR A 405 -4.31 2.05 11.12
CA THR A 405 -2.92 2.52 11.10
C THR A 405 -2.33 2.61 12.50
N LEU A 406 -3.08 3.17 13.46
CA LEU A 406 -2.68 3.21 14.86
C LEU A 406 -2.45 1.81 15.42
N LEU A 407 -3.42 0.90 15.24
CA LEU A 407 -3.29 -0.47 15.73
C LEU A 407 -2.15 -1.21 15.03
N LEU A 408 -1.90 -0.95 13.75
CA LEU A 408 -0.77 -1.51 13.02
C LEU A 408 0.58 -1.03 13.59
N ALA A 409 0.70 0.28 13.86
CA ALA A 409 1.88 0.86 14.50
C ALA A 409 2.16 0.18 15.85
N VAL A 410 1.13 0.13 16.72
CA VAL A 410 1.22 -0.51 18.04
C VAL A 410 1.57 -2.00 17.91
N THR A 411 0.91 -2.74 17.01
CA THR A 411 1.17 -4.16 16.75
C THR A 411 2.63 -4.39 16.36
N ARG A 412 3.19 -3.54 15.48
CA ARG A 412 4.59 -3.64 15.04
C ARG A 412 5.58 -3.25 16.13
N ARG A 413 5.30 -2.19 16.91
CA ARG A 413 6.11 -1.78 18.07
C ARG A 413 6.30 -2.93 19.06
N PHE A 414 5.24 -3.70 19.30
CA PHE A 414 5.30 -4.89 20.16
C PHE A 414 5.75 -6.18 19.48
N THR A 415 6.10 -6.15 18.19
CA THR A 415 6.48 -7.33 17.40
C THR A 415 5.40 -8.42 17.34
N TYR A 416 4.12 -8.04 17.46
CA TYR A 416 3.00 -8.95 17.26
C TYR A 416 2.71 -9.19 15.79
N LEU A 417 2.07 -10.31 15.48
CA LEU A 417 1.58 -10.56 14.14
C LEU A 417 0.26 -9.80 13.91
N PRO A 418 0.09 -9.14 12.76
CA PRO A 418 -1.22 -8.62 12.38
C PRO A 418 -2.25 -9.75 12.27
N PRO A 419 -3.54 -9.48 12.52
CA PRO A 419 -4.63 -10.44 12.35
C PRO A 419 -4.73 -10.95 10.91
N MET A 420 -5.32 -12.13 10.70
CA MET A 420 -5.57 -12.64 9.35
C MET A 420 -6.64 -11.81 8.63
N ALA A 421 -6.49 -11.60 7.33
CA ALA A 421 -7.49 -10.92 6.50
C ALA A 421 -8.83 -11.65 6.59
N PRO A 422 -9.96 -10.91 6.69
CA PRO A 422 -11.28 -11.51 6.80
C PRO A 422 -11.62 -12.32 5.56
N VAL A 423 -12.32 -13.43 5.78
CA VAL A 423 -12.85 -14.32 4.73
C VAL A 423 -14.38 -14.33 4.79
N VAL A 424 -15.02 -14.67 3.68
CA VAL A 424 -16.46 -14.86 3.62
C VAL A 424 -16.79 -16.31 3.93
N SER A 425 -17.61 -16.55 4.95
CA SER A 425 -18.09 -17.90 5.22
C SER A 425 -19.01 -18.37 4.08
N ALA A 426 -18.64 -19.49 3.45
CA ALA A 426 -19.41 -20.05 2.35
C ALA A 426 -20.68 -20.75 2.86
N ASN A 427 -21.85 -20.34 2.36
CA ASN A 427 -23.10 -21.06 2.59
C ASN A 427 -23.16 -22.32 1.69
N VAL A 428 -22.50 -23.39 2.15
CA VAL A 428 -22.42 -24.65 1.40
C VAL A 428 -23.75 -25.39 1.49
N VAL A 429 -24.42 -25.52 0.35
CA VAL A 429 -25.70 -26.24 0.21
C VAL A 429 -25.53 -27.66 -0.36
N TYR A 430 -24.37 -27.94 -0.95
CA TYR A 430 -23.99 -29.29 -1.35
C TYR A 430 -22.48 -29.49 -1.21
N PHE A 431 -22.10 -30.66 -0.71
CA PHE A 431 -20.72 -31.11 -0.57
C PHE A 431 -20.55 -32.47 -1.25
N GLY A 432 -19.86 -32.47 -2.39
CA GLY A 432 -19.47 -33.66 -3.12
C GLY A 432 -18.15 -34.20 -2.57
N LYS A 433 -18.20 -35.35 -1.90
CA LYS A 433 -17.00 -36.07 -1.46
C LYS A 433 -16.18 -36.55 -2.68
N PRO A 434 -14.83 -36.59 -2.57
CA PRO A 434 -13.97 -37.19 -3.58
C PRO A 434 -14.37 -38.63 -3.94
N SER A 435 -14.16 -39.04 -5.19
CA SER A 435 -14.41 -40.42 -5.63
C SER A 435 -13.47 -41.42 -4.93
N VAL A 436 -14.07 -42.45 -4.32
CA VAL A 436 -13.37 -43.53 -3.58
C VAL A 436 -12.40 -44.27 -4.50
N GLY A 437 -11.17 -44.52 -4.04
CA GLY A 437 -10.14 -45.26 -4.80
C GLY A 437 -9.44 -44.45 -5.90
N SER A 438 -9.72 -43.15 -6.01
CA SER A 438 -8.90 -42.26 -6.85
C SER A 438 -7.51 -42.17 -6.19
N PRO A 439 -6.41 -42.39 -6.92
CA PRO A 439 -5.10 -42.03 -6.39
C PRO A 439 -5.17 -40.57 -5.96
N ASP A 440 -4.55 -40.23 -4.83
CA ASP A 440 -4.42 -38.83 -4.46
C ASP A 440 -3.52 -38.16 -5.51
N LEU A 441 -4.10 -37.71 -6.63
CA LEU A 441 -3.39 -36.93 -7.65
C LEU A 441 -2.97 -35.56 -7.10
N SER A 442 -3.30 -35.28 -5.84
CA SER A 442 -2.89 -34.15 -5.04
C SER A 442 -1.62 -34.43 -4.21
N GLU A 443 -1.08 -35.66 -4.19
CA GLU A 443 -0.11 -36.16 -3.20
C GLU A 443 1.09 -35.23 -2.97
N ALA A 444 1.13 -34.65 -1.76
CA ALA A 444 2.21 -33.84 -1.24
C ALA A 444 2.72 -34.32 0.11
N ALA A 445 3.89 -34.98 0.14
CA ALA A 445 4.59 -35.25 1.38
C ALA A 445 4.86 -33.94 2.15
N GLU A 446 4.44 -33.89 3.42
CA GLU A 446 4.59 -32.73 4.30
C GLU A 446 6.04 -32.59 4.78
N ILE A 447 6.56 -31.35 4.80
CA ILE A 447 7.82 -30.99 5.46
C ILE A 447 7.53 -29.83 6.43
N PRO A 448 8.15 -29.79 7.64
CA PRO A 448 7.80 -28.84 8.69
C PRO A 448 7.97 -27.38 8.26
N VAL A 449 7.13 -26.51 8.83
CA VAL A 449 7.10 -25.07 8.60
C VAL A 449 8.45 -24.42 8.96
N SER A 450 9.35 -24.28 7.98
CA SER A 450 10.47 -23.35 8.12
C SER A 450 9.97 -21.92 7.92
N ARG A 451 10.28 -21.06 8.90
CA ARG A 451 9.82 -19.67 9.00
C ARG A 451 10.13 -18.88 7.72
N PRO A 452 9.18 -18.07 7.20
CA PRO A 452 9.42 -17.28 6.00
C PRO A 452 10.50 -16.22 6.26
N TYR A 453 11.49 -16.19 5.37
CA TYR A 453 12.49 -15.14 5.24
C TYR A 453 11.79 -13.79 4.97
N ARG A 454 12.23 -12.77 5.72
CA ARG A 454 11.89 -11.33 5.66
C ARG A 454 10.77 -10.95 4.67
N ARG A 455 9.51 -11.05 5.13
CA ARG A 455 8.35 -10.47 4.43
C ARG A 455 8.56 -8.96 4.29
N THR A 456 8.64 -8.44 3.07
CA THR A 456 8.42 -7.00 2.84
C THR A 456 6.91 -6.79 2.97
N TYR A 457 6.49 -6.23 4.11
CA TYR A 457 5.08 -6.04 4.47
C TYR A 457 4.41 -4.89 3.67
N ASP A 458 5.18 -4.24 2.80
CA ASP A 458 4.92 -2.88 2.32
C ASP A 458 3.98 -2.79 1.12
N ASP A 459 3.76 -3.87 0.36
CA ASP A 459 2.91 -3.82 -0.84
C ASP A 459 1.44 -4.24 -0.58
N ARG A 460 1.03 -4.36 0.69
CA ARG A 460 -0.27 -4.94 1.06
C ARG A 460 -1.50 -4.03 0.81
N VAL A 461 -2.56 -4.63 0.26
CA VAL A 461 -3.91 -4.15 -0.07
C VAL A 461 -4.55 -3.48 1.15
N TYR A 462 -4.45 -4.13 2.31
CA TYR A 462 -4.64 -3.53 3.63
C TYR A 462 -3.48 -3.92 4.54
N PRO A 463 -2.60 -2.97 4.89
CA PRO A 463 -1.42 -3.20 5.73
C PRO A 463 -1.75 -3.74 7.13
N PHE A 464 -2.94 -3.42 7.62
CA PHE A 464 -3.45 -3.90 8.91
C PHE A 464 -3.67 -5.43 8.93
N TRP A 465 -4.06 -6.03 7.81
CA TRP A 465 -4.28 -7.46 7.73
C TRP A 465 -3.01 -8.20 7.30
N SER A 466 -2.85 -9.40 7.83
CA SER A 466 -1.95 -10.40 7.30
C SER A 466 -2.69 -11.28 6.29
N TYR A 467 -2.01 -11.57 5.19
CA TYR A 467 -2.53 -12.44 4.15
C TYR A 467 -1.80 -13.77 4.21
N PRO A 468 -2.48 -14.89 3.88
CA PRO A 468 -1.83 -16.18 3.79
C PRO A 468 -0.59 -16.18 2.87
N SER A 469 -0.68 -15.46 1.75
CA SER A 469 0.36 -15.24 0.76
C SER A 469 0.06 -13.97 -0.05
N THR A 470 1.08 -13.40 -0.68
CA THR A 470 0.95 -12.26 -1.59
C THR A 470 1.59 -12.55 -2.95
N PRO A 471 1.18 -11.86 -4.03
CA PRO A 471 1.77 -12.05 -5.36
C PRO A 471 3.26 -11.67 -5.43
N TRP A 472 3.74 -10.85 -4.49
CA TRP A 472 5.12 -10.36 -4.43
C TRP A 472 6.04 -11.17 -3.53
N ASP A 473 5.51 -12.19 -2.85
CA ASP A 473 6.31 -13.05 -1.99
C ASP A 473 7.47 -13.64 -2.82
N SER A 474 8.71 -13.39 -2.37
CA SER A 474 9.89 -13.89 -3.06
C SER A 474 10.03 -15.40 -2.84
N PHE A 475 9.87 -16.16 -3.91
CA PHE A 475 10.24 -17.58 -3.92
C PHE A 475 11.67 -17.66 -4.45
N PRO A 476 12.58 -18.44 -3.81
CA PRO A 476 13.97 -18.53 -4.27
C PRO A 476 14.06 -18.79 -5.79
N PRO A 477 15.07 -18.26 -6.49
CA PRO A 477 15.32 -18.67 -7.87
C PRO A 477 15.69 -20.15 -7.91
N SER A 478 15.23 -20.83 -8.95
CA SER A 478 15.58 -22.22 -9.32
C SER A 478 17.09 -22.50 -9.41
N ASP A 479 17.91 -21.46 -9.53
CA ASP A 479 19.27 -21.57 -10.07
C ASP A 479 20.39 -21.53 -9.00
N ILE A 480 20.06 -21.46 -7.70
CA ILE A 480 21.08 -21.26 -6.63
C ILE A 480 21.68 -22.58 -6.07
N ILE A 481 21.21 -23.76 -6.46
CA ILE A 481 21.71 -25.05 -5.91
C ILE A 481 22.32 -25.93 -7.01
N ALA A 482 23.26 -25.39 -7.76
CA ALA A 482 24.11 -26.15 -8.69
C ALA A 482 25.57 -26.10 -8.23
N ASN A 483 25.88 -26.70 -7.07
CA ASN A 483 27.24 -27.12 -6.70
C ASN A 483 27.21 -27.95 -5.41
N GLN A 484 26.85 -29.23 -5.52
CA GLN A 484 27.36 -30.33 -4.68
C GLN A 484 26.86 -31.66 -5.26
N GLY A 485 27.81 -32.57 -5.53
CA GLY A 485 27.63 -33.71 -6.42
C GLY A 485 26.99 -34.96 -5.84
N ASN A 486 26.71 -35.88 -6.78
CA ASN A 486 26.41 -37.31 -6.66
C ASN A 486 25.20 -37.73 -5.81
N SER A 487 24.02 -37.79 -6.45
CA SER A 487 23.19 -39.02 -6.43
C SER A 487 22.12 -39.00 -7.54
N SER A 488 21.82 -40.19 -8.02
CA SER A 488 21.04 -40.53 -9.21
C SER A 488 19.55 -40.16 -9.13
N GLY A 489 19.00 -39.63 -10.23
CA GLY A 489 17.55 -39.58 -10.53
C GLY A 489 16.74 -38.45 -9.92
N TRP A 490 17.11 -37.93 -8.75
CA TRP A 490 16.42 -36.81 -8.08
C TRP A 490 16.96 -35.42 -8.46
N ILE A 491 18.10 -35.37 -9.16
CA ILE A 491 18.80 -34.12 -9.54
C ILE A 491 18.22 -33.50 -10.83
N TYR A 492 17.57 -34.29 -11.69
CA TYR A 492 17.00 -33.77 -12.95
C TYR A 492 15.75 -32.90 -12.74
N ASP A 493 14.93 -33.17 -11.71
CA ASP A 493 13.80 -32.29 -11.33
C ASP A 493 14.26 -31.00 -10.61
N ARG A 494 15.45 -31.02 -9.99
CA ARG A 494 16.03 -29.89 -9.27
C ARG A 494 16.66 -28.84 -10.20
N GLN A 495 17.16 -29.26 -11.37
CA GLN A 495 17.75 -28.39 -12.39
C GLN A 495 16.72 -27.60 -13.22
N LEU A 496 15.41 -27.85 -13.05
CA LEU A 496 14.32 -27.13 -13.71
C LEU A 496 13.54 -26.19 -12.77
N GLY A 497 14.00 -26.01 -11.53
CA GLY A 497 13.35 -25.10 -10.59
C GLY A 497 12.09 -25.62 -9.90
N TYR A 498 11.87 -26.93 -9.87
CA TYR A 498 10.69 -27.54 -9.25
C TYR A 498 10.87 -27.88 -7.77
N ASP A 499 11.32 -26.93 -6.94
CA ASP A 499 11.33 -27.10 -5.47
C ASP A 499 10.68 -25.93 -4.71
N PHE A 500 9.49 -25.51 -5.16
CA PHE A 500 8.54 -24.73 -4.36
C PHE A 500 7.30 -25.57 -4.09
N ARG A 501 7.04 -25.81 -2.79
CA ARG A 501 5.87 -26.46 -2.17
C ARG A 501 4.71 -26.70 -3.14
N LYS A 502 4.34 -27.97 -3.35
CA LYS A 502 3.34 -28.48 -4.32
C LYS A 502 2.15 -27.54 -4.54
N GLU A 503 2.32 -26.62 -5.49
CA GLU A 503 1.34 -25.59 -5.79
C GLU A 503 0.13 -26.24 -6.47
N GLN A 504 -1.04 -26.01 -5.89
CA GLN A 504 -2.33 -26.45 -6.38
C GLN A 504 -3.19 -25.23 -6.69
N PHE A 505 -4.29 -25.44 -7.42
CA PHE A 505 -5.28 -24.39 -7.70
C PHE A 505 -6.69 -24.83 -7.32
N THR A 506 -7.51 -23.86 -6.98
CA THR A 506 -8.95 -24.03 -6.76
C THR A 506 -9.68 -23.47 -7.96
N VAL A 507 -10.65 -24.23 -8.48
CA VAL A 507 -11.52 -23.77 -9.56
C VAL A 507 -12.75 -23.10 -8.96
N ILE A 508 -13.13 -21.93 -9.47
CA ILE A 508 -14.37 -21.25 -9.11
C ILE A 508 -15.25 -21.13 -10.37
N VAL A 509 -16.46 -21.67 -10.29
CA VAL A 509 -17.44 -21.63 -11.39
C VAL A 509 -18.67 -20.84 -10.96
N LEU A 510 -18.98 -19.73 -11.64
CA LEU A 510 -20.21 -18.97 -11.39
C LEU A 510 -21.34 -19.53 -12.25
N VAL A 511 -22.45 -19.96 -11.63
CA VAL A 511 -23.55 -20.62 -12.33
C VAL A 511 -24.85 -19.86 -12.14
N TYR A 512 -25.56 -19.55 -13.23
CA TYR A 512 -26.92 -19.00 -13.18
C TYR A 512 -27.84 -19.72 -14.17
N ASN A 513 -28.77 -20.54 -13.67
CA ASN A 513 -29.78 -21.27 -14.45
C ASN A 513 -29.26 -22.14 -15.61
N ARG A 514 -27.96 -22.48 -15.65
CA ARG A 514 -27.34 -23.35 -16.66
C ARG A 514 -26.72 -24.61 -16.04
N LEU A 515 -27.48 -25.27 -15.17
CA LEU A 515 -27.00 -26.40 -14.35
C LEU A 515 -26.42 -27.56 -15.19
N GLN A 516 -27.02 -27.88 -16.34
CA GLN A 516 -26.52 -28.95 -17.21
C GLN A 516 -25.16 -28.61 -17.84
N LEU A 517 -24.98 -27.38 -18.33
CA LEU A 517 -23.69 -26.92 -18.86
C LEU A 517 -22.64 -26.89 -17.74
N ALA A 518 -23.02 -26.39 -16.55
CA ALA A 518 -22.15 -26.41 -15.39
C ALA A 518 -21.71 -27.84 -15.02
N TYR A 519 -22.62 -28.82 -15.06
CA TYR A 519 -22.30 -30.23 -14.81
C TYR A 519 -21.22 -30.74 -15.78
N GLU A 520 -21.38 -30.49 -17.08
CA GLU A 520 -20.41 -30.91 -18.10
C GLU A 520 -19.07 -30.21 -17.94
N THR A 521 -19.09 -28.91 -17.65
CA THR A 521 -17.90 -28.11 -17.37
C THR A 521 -17.14 -28.64 -16.16
N ILE A 522 -17.81 -28.89 -15.03
CA ILE A 522 -17.18 -29.43 -13.83
C ILE A 522 -16.68 -30.86 -14.07
N LYS A 523 -17.45 -31.70 -14.78
CA LYS A 523 -17.06 -33.08 -15.11
C LYS A 523 -15.77 -33.14 -15.95
N SER A 524 -15.55 -32.14 -16.82
CA SER A 524 -14.32 -32.07 -17.63
C SER A 524 -13.03 -31.90 -16.80
N LEU A 525 -13.17 -31.48 -15.53
CA LEU A 525 -12.07 -31.31 -14.58
C LEU A 525 -11.69 -32.60 -13.84
N ASP A 526 -12.40 -33.72 -14.08
CA ASP A 526 -12.08 -34.96 -13.39
C ASP A 526 -10.67 -35.46 -13.72
N ARG A 527 -9.99 -36.03 -12.72
CA ARG A 527 -8.58 -36.48 -12.74
C ARG A 527 -7.56 -35.41 -13.17
N MET A 528 -7.90 -34.13 -13.10
CA MET A 528 -6.99 -33.03 -13.38
C MET A 528 -5.88 -32.89 -12.34
N LYS A 529 -4.62 -32.91 -12.79
CA LYS A 529 -3.46 -32.69 -11.91
C LYS A 529 -3.48 -31.29 -11.27
N HIS A 530 -2.97 -31.19 -10.04
CA HIS A 530 -2.88 -29.95 -9.25
C HIS A 530 -4.21 -29.29 -8.86
N LEU A 531 -5.36 -29.85 -9.26
CA LEU A 531 -6.65 -29.38 -8.79
C LEU A 531 -6.81 -29.75 -7.30
N LYS A 532 -7.13 -28.75 -6.46
CA LYS A 532 -7.38 -28.98 -5.03
C LYS A 532 -8.86 -29.16 -4.72
N SER A 533 -9.69 -28.33 -5.32
CA SER A 533 -11.14 -28.30 -5.08
C SER A 533 -11.84 -27.50 -6.16
N VAL A 534 -13.13 -27.76 -6.33
CA VAL A 534 -14.03 -26.96 -7.17
C VAL A 534 -15.07 -26.29 -6.28
N ILE A 535 -15.24 -24.98 -6.45
CA ILE A 535 -16.27 -24.18 -5.79
C ILE A 535 -17.25 -23.71 -6.86
N VAL A 536 -18.49 -24.15 -6.77
CA VAL A 536 -19.59 -23.72 -7.62
C VAL A 536 -20.36 -22.62 -6.88
N VAL A 537 -20.32 -21.41 -7.39
CA VAL A 537 -21.08 -20.28 -6.87
C VAL A 537 -22.43 -20.26 -7.58
N TYR A 538 -23.46 -20.82 -6.94
CA TYR A 538 -24.81 -20.86 -7.49
C TYR A 538 -25.50 -19.51 -7.28
N ASN A 539 -25.64 -18.76 -8.37
CA ASN A 539 -25.98 -17.35 -8.38
C ASN A 539 -27.49 -17.07 -8.48
N ASN A 540 -28.34 -18.10 -8.44
CA ASN A 540 -29.78 -17.93 -8.38
C ASN A 540 -30.28 -18.09 -6.93
N PRO A 541 -30.55 -16.99 -6.19
CA PRO A 541 -30.98 -17.06 -4.79
C PRO A 541 -32.36 -17.70 -4.61
N LYS A 542 -33.19 -17.74 -5.66
CA LYS A 542 -34.55 -18.32 -5.65
C LYS A 542 -34.62 -19.69 -6.34
N GLY A 543 -33.52 -20.15 -6.92
CA GLY A 543 -33.49 -21.41 -7.65
C GLY A 543 -33.43 -22.60 -6.72
N SER A 544 -34.28 -23.59 -6.95
CA SER A 544 -34.20 -24.86 -6.22
C SER A 544 -33.03 -25.69 -6.74
N LEU A 545 -32.24 -26.24 -5.81
CA LEU A 545 -31.22 -27.25 -6.08
C LEU A 545 -31.72 -28.67 -5.75
N GLU A 546 -33.02 -28.81 -5.47
CA GLU A 546 -33.64 -30.12 -5.29
C GLU A 546 -33.49 -30.94 -6.58
N ASN A 547 -33.07 -32.20 -6.43
CA ASN A 547 -32.83 -33.14 -7.52
C ASN A 547 -31.71 -32.75 -8.52
N VAL A 548 -30.89 -31.75 -8.21
CA VAL A 548 -29.72 -31.41 -9.03
C VAL A 548 -28.57 -32.36 -8.69
N SER A 549 -28.17 -33.19 -9.66
CA SER A 549 -26.97 -34.01 -9.54
C SER A 549 -25.72 -33.20 -9.92
N TRP A 550 -24.71 -33.22 -9.07
CA TRP A 550 -23.38 -32.68 -9.36
C TRP A 550 -22.39 -33.80 -9.70
N PRO A 551 -21.41 -33.58 -10.60
CA PRO A 551 -20.47 -34.64 -10.97
C PRO A 551 -19.54 -34.95 -9.79
N ARG A 552 -19.30 -36.24 -9.55
CA ARG A 552 -18.28 -36.68 -8.59
C ARG A 552 -16.91 -36.60 -9.24
N LEU A 553 -15.99 -35.89 -8.61
CA LEU A 553 -14.60 -35.76 -9.05
C LEU A 553 -13.67 -36.45 -8.05
N HIS A 554 -12.42 -36.65 -8.46
CA HIS A 554 -11.31 -37.03 -7.57
C HIS A 554 -10.98 -35.99 -6.46
N VAL A 555 -11.58 -34.80 -6.51
CA VAL A 555 -11.42 -33.71 -5.51
C VAL A 555 -12.77 -33.29 -4.94
N PRO A 556 -12.81 -32.58 -3.79
CA PRO A 556 -14.04 -32.04 -3.25
C PRO A 556 -14.71 -31.02 -4.18
N VAL A 557 -16.04 -31.11 -4.29
CA VAL A 557 -16.89 -30.13 -4.98
C VAL A 557 -17.81 -29.47 -3.97
N TYR A 558 -17.71 -28.16 -3.81
CA TYR A 558 -18.56 -27.36 -2.93
C TYR A 558 -19.53 -26.54 -3.77
N VAL A 559 -20.82 -26.56 -3.43
CA VAL A 559 -21.82 -25.68 -4.05
C VAL A 559 -22.23 -24.66 -3.00
N VAL A 560 -22.01 -23.39 -3.31
CA VAL A 560 -22.24 -22.25 -2.43
C VAL A 560 -23.45 -21.47 -2.94
N GLN A 561 -24.46 -21.34 -2.10
CA GLN A 561 -25.67 -20.58 -2.41
C GLN A 561 -25.44 -19.09 -2.20
N SER A 562 -25.55 -18.31 -3.28
CA SER A 562 -25.45 -16.86 -3.21
C SER A 562 -26.72 -16.22 -2.63
N LYS A 563 -26.56 -15.13 -1.87
CA LYS A 563 -27.67 -14.33 -1.30
C LYS A 563 -28.43 -13.52 -2.35
N ARG A 564 -27.75 -13.12 -3.42
CA ARG A 564 -28.29 -12.33 -4.54
C ARG A 564 -27.62 -12.74 -5.85
N ASN A 565 -28.29 -12.50 -6.97
CA ASN A 565 -27.70 -12.68 -8.29
C ASN A 565 -26.74 -11.52 -8.58
N SER A 566 -25.43 -11.77 -8.47
CA SER A 566 -24.38 -10.78 -8.68
C SER A 566 -23.15 -11.43 -9.31
N LEU A 567 -22.57 -10.79 -10.33
CA LEU A 567 -21.33 -11.27 -10.95
C LEU A 567 -20.12 -11.16 -10.00
N ASN A 568 -20.20 -10.27 -9.00
CA ASN A 568 -19.17 -10.10 -7.98
C ASN A 568 -18.98 -11.34 -7.08
N ASN A 569 -19.98 -12.22 -6.97
CA ASN A 569 -19.97 -13.33 -6.01
C ASN A 569 -18.80 -14.30 -6.22
N ARG A 570 -18.33 -14.49 -7.47
CA ARG A 570 -17.16 -15.36 -7.74
C ARG A 570 -15.83 -14.79 -7.24
N PHE A 571 -15.78 -13.52 -6.88
CA PHE A 571 -14.56 -12.85 -6.40
C PHE A 571 -14.50 -12.67 -4.89
N LEU A 572 -15.43 -13.29 -4.15
CA LEU A 572 -15.40 -13.27 -2.69
C LEU A 572 -14.29 -14.19 -2.15
N PRO A 573 -13.56 -13.78 -1.10
CA PRO A 573 -12.53 -14.58 -0.46
C PRO A 573 -13.19 -15.64 0.43
N TYR A 574 -13.79 -16.67 -0.17
CA TYR A 574 -14.44 -17.75 0.57
C TYR A 574 -13.45 -18.48 1.48
N ASP A 575 -13.90 -18.82 2.69
CA ASP A 575 -13.14 -19.61 3.68
C ASP A 575 -12.71 -21.00 3.15
N LEU A 576 -13.41 -21.54 2.15
CA LEU A 576 -13.07 -22.76 1.43
C LEU A 576 -11.79 -22.67 0.57
N ILE A 577 -11.35 -21.47 0.20
CA ILE A 577 -10.21 -21.26 -0.70
C ILE A 577 -8.90 -21.39 0.06
N LYS A 578 -8.15 -22.47 -0.22
CA LYS A 578 -6.87 -22.76 0.45
C LYS A 578 -5.64 -22.57 -0.43
N THR A 579 -5.80 -22.49 -1.75
CA THR A 579 -4.72 -22.37 -2.73
C THR A 579 -4.35 -20.94 -3.06
N ASP A 580 -3.12 -20.70 -3.50
CA ASP A 580 -2.68 -19.39 -4.01
C ASP A 580 -3.29 -19.07 -5.37
N ALA A 581 -3.36 -20.07 -6.25
CA ALA A 581 -3.94 -19.94 -7.57
C ALA A 581 -5.45 -20.18 -7.55
N ILE A 582 -6.17 -19.28 -8.23
CA ILE A 582 -7.60 -19.40 -8.51
C ILE A 582 -7.76 -19.52 -10.00
N PHE A 583 -8.35 -20.62 -10.47
CA PHE A 583 -8.79 -20.74 -11.85
C PHE A 583 -10.29 -20.40 -11.93
N SER A 584 -10.59 -19.18 -12.37
CA SER A 584 -11.97 -18.72 -12.57
C SER A 584 -12.47 -19.20 -13.93
N LEU A 585 -13.65 -19.81 -13.93
CA LEU A 585 -14.23 -20.49 -15.08
C LEU A 585 -15.71 -20.12 -15.22
N ASP A 586 -16.16 -19.80 -16.43
CA ASP A 586 -17.58 -19.66 -16.76
C ASP A 586 -18.21 -21.05 -16.92
N ASP A 587 -19.49 -21.17 -16.57
CA ASP A 587 -20.23 -22.45 -16.52
C ASP A 587 -20.43 -23.13 -17.90
N ASP A 588 -20.12 -22.45 -18.99
CA ASP A 588 -20.18 -22.93 -20.38
C ASP A 588 -18.79 -23.13 -21.04
N SER A 589 -17.70 -22.91 -20.29
CA SER A 589 -16.33 -22.94 -20.81
C SER A 589 -15.59 -24.24 -20.45
N ARG A 590 -15.02 -24.91 -21.47
CA ARG A 590 -14.35 -26.22 -21.31
C ARG A 590 -12.97 -26.26 -22.00
N PRO A 591 -11.96 -25.53 -21.48
CA PRO A 591 -10.60 -25.62 -22.00
C PRO A 591 -10.00 -27.02 -21.76
N SER A 592 -9.07 -27.44 -22.62
CA SER A 592 -8.44 -28.76 -22.46
C SER A 592 -7.62 -28.83 -21.17
N GLN A 593 -7.56 -30.01 -20.52
CA GLN A 593 -6.78 -30.15 -19.29
C GLN A 593 -5.29 -29.80 -19.50
N ARG A 594 -4.77 -30.10 -20.70
CA ARG A 594 -3.41 -29.71 -21.10
C ARG A 594 -3.23 -28.19 -21.08
N ALA A 595 -4.16 -27.43 -21.67
CA ALA A 595 -4.13 -25.98 -21.69
C ALA A 595 -4.17 -25.36 -20.29
N ILE A 596 -5.02 -25.92 -19.42
CA ILE A 596 -5.14 -25.47 -18.03
C ILE A 596 -3.80 -25.65 -17.31
N LEU A 597 -3.13 -26.80 -17.50
CA LEU A 597 -1.82 -27.06 -16.91
C LEU A 597 -0.72 -26.13 -17.45
N GLU A 598 -0.70 -25.84 -18.75
CA GLU A 598 0.23 -24.89 -19.36
C GLU A 598 0.00 -23.47 -18.83
N THR A 599 -1.27 -23.05 -18.72
CA THR A 599 -1.66 -21.75 -18.18
C THR A 599 -1.29 -21.63 -16.69
N PHE A 600 -1.51 -22.69 -15.91
CA PHE A 600 -1.09 -22.74 -14.52
C PHE A 600 0.42 -22.59 -14.40
N ARG A 601 1.21 -23.30 -15.22
CA ARG A 601 2.68 -23.18 -15.24
C ARG A 601 3.13 -21.75 -15.55
N LEU A 602 2.53 -21.11 -16.56
CA LEU A 602 2.84 -19.72 -16.92
C LEU A 602 2.52 -18.74 -15.78
N TRP A 603 1.39 -18.96 -15.09
CA TRP A 603 1.01 -18.16 -13.92
C TRP A 603 1.99 -18.31 -12.76
N ARG A 604 2.51 -19.52 -12.48
CA ARG A 604 3.46 -19.72 -11.38
C ARG A 604 4.73 -18.87 -11.52
N SER A 605 5.20 -18.67 -12.75
CA SER A 605 6.34 -17.78 -13.05
C SER A 605 5.96 -16.30 -13.11
N ASN A 606 4.67 -15.97 -13.00
CA ASN A 606 4.12 -14.62 -13.15
C ASN A 606 2.98 -14.36 -12.13
N ARG A 607 3.19 -14.69 -10.85
CA ARG A 607 2.14 -14.67 -9.81
C ARG A 607 1.43 -13.33 -9.65
N GLU A 608 2.10 -12.23 -9.98
CA GLU A 608 1.55 -10.87 -9.99
C GLU A 608 0.53 -10.63 -11.10
N ARG A 609 0.53 -11.44 -12.17
CA ARG A 609 -0.25 -11.19 -13.38
C ARG A 609 -1.45 -12.14 -13.47
N MET A 610 -2.53 -11.67 -14.10
CA MET A 610 -3.58 -12.55 -14.57
C MET A 610 -3.11 -13.26 -15.84
N VAL A 611 -3.33 -14.57 -15.93
CA VAL A 611 -3.01 -15.39 -17.11
C VAL A 611 -4.26 -16.10 -17.59
N GLY A 612 -4.57 -16.08 -18.88
CA GLY A 612 -5.75 -16.80 -19.38
C GLY A 612 -5.84 -16.87 -20.89
N PHE A 613 -7.02 -17.22 -21.38
CA PHE A 613 -7.24 -17.63 -22.78
C PHE A 613 -7.89 -16.54 -23.63
N ALA A 614 -8.68 -15.67 -23.02
CA ALA A 614 -9.56 -14.74 -23.73
C ALA A 614 -9.04 -13.31 -23.68
N ALA A 615 -8.14 -12.96 -24.62
CA ALA A 615 -7.62 -11.58 -24.73
C ALA A 615 -8.65 -10.59 -25.27
N ARG A 616 -8.63 -9.38 -24.71
CA ARG A 616 -9.40 -8.20 -25.13
C ARG A 616 -8.53 -6.96 -24.98
N VAL A 617 -8.96 -5.87 -25.59
CA VAL A 617 -8.18 -4.63 -25.61
C VAL A 617 -9.07 -3.42 -25.35
N HIS A 618 -8.51 -2.41 -24.68
CA HIS A 618 -9.07 -1.08 -24.65
C HIS A 618 -8.39 -0.26 -25.73
N GLU A 619 -9.14 0.52 -26.50
CA GLU A 619 -8.62 1.35 -27.58
C GLU A 619 -9.05 2.80 -27.35
N PRO A 620 -8.24 3.80 -27.74
CA PRO A 620 -8.66 5.19 -27.68
C PRO A 620 -9.87 5.42 -28.61
N ALA A 621 -10.79 6.28 -28.18
CA ALA A 621 -11.96 6.72 -28.92
C ALA A 621 -12.17 8.23 -28.73
N SER A 622 -13.06 8.83 -29.53
CA SER A 622 -13.33 10.28 -29.49
C SER A 622 -13.85 10.77 -28.14
N ASP A 623 -14.55 9.92 -27.40
CA ASP A 623 -15.21 10.20 -26.11
C ASP A 623 -14.58 9.42 -24.94
N GLY A 624 -13.34 8.96 -25.08
CA GLY A 624 -12.60 8.25 -24.02
C GLY A 624 -12.02 6.94 -24.52
N TRP A 625 -12.44 5.83 -23.91
CA TRP A 625 -11.93 4.49 -24.23
C TRP A 625 -13.03 3.58 -24.74
N ARG A 626 -12.69 2.79 -25.76
CA ARG A 626 -13.57 1.78 -26.35
C ARG A 626 -13.08 0.40 -25.99
N TYR A 627 -14.01 -0.47 -25.61
CA TYR A 627 -13.73 -1.90 -25.47
C TYR A 627 -13.73 -2.55 -26.86
N ASP A 628 -12.70 -3.34 -27.17
CA ASP A 628 -12.57 -4.08 -28.42
C ASP A 628 -12.27 -5.57 -28.18
N THR A 629 -12.78 -6.39 -29.10
CA THR A 629 -12.53 -7.82 -29.18
C THR A 629 -11.33 -8.19 -30.04
N ASP A 630 -10.87 -7.30 -30.93
CA ASP A 630 -9.70 -7.55 -31.77
C ASP A 630 -8.39 -7.32 -30.99
N ALA A 631 -7.92 -8.40 -30.37
CA ALA A 631 -6.68 -8.45 -29.62
C ALA A 631 -5.51 -9.06 -30.43
N SER A 632 -5.54 -8.93 -31.76
CA SER A 632 -4.61 -9.64 -32.65
C SER A 632 -3.16 -9.15 -32.56
N HIS A 633 -2.97 -7.85 -32.30
CA HIS A 633 -1.66 -7.19 -32.26
C HIS A 633 -1.18 -6.92 -30.84
N HIS A 634 -2.08 -6.46 -29.98
CA HIS A 634 -1.81 -6.16 -28.60
C HIS A 634 -3.09 -6.37 -27.79
N TYR A 635 -2.94 -6.59 -26.49
CA TYR A 635 -4.06 -6.80 -25.58
C TYR A 635 -3.75 -6.22 -24.22
N SER A 636 -4.80 -5.92 -23.46
CA SER A 636 -4.66 -5.29 -22.15
C SER A 636 -5.57 -5.90 -21.09
N MET A 637 -6.42 -6.83 -21.50
CA MET A 637 -7.35 -7.54 -20.63
C MET A 637 -7.39 -9.03 -20.98
N ILE A 638 -7.60 -9.85 -19.96
CA ILE A 638 -7.97 -11.26 -20.09
C ILE A 638 -9.32 -11.47 -19.42
N LEU A 639 -10.29 -12.08 -20.10
CA LEU A 639 -11.60 -12.34 -19.52
C LEU A 639 -11.47 -13.37 -18.39
N THR A 640 -12.03 -13.05 -17.22
CA THR A 640 -11.93 -13.89 -16.01
C THR A 640 -12.74 -15.18 -16.08
N GLY A 641 -13.55 -15.36 -17.13
CA GLY A 641 -14.29 -16.59 -17.39
C GLY A 641 -13.43 -17.79 -17.79
N ILE A 642 -12.14 -17.57 -18.09
CA ILE A 642 -11.14 -18.61 -18.32
C ILE A 642 -9.76 -18.02 -17.98
N ALA A 643 -9.49 -17.80 -16.69
CA ALA A 643 -8.25 -17.17 -16.25
C ALA A 643 -7.78 -17.63 -14.87
N ILE A 644 -6.45 -17.66 -14.70
CA ILE A 644 -5.76 -17.91 -13.44
C ILE A 644 -5.21 -16.59 -12.89
N PHE A 645 -5.46 -16.34 -11.61
CA PHE A 645 -4.90 -15.21 -10.87
C PHE A 645 -4.69 -15.58 -9.40
N HIS A 646 -3.92 -14.74 -8.69
CA HIS A 646 -3.60 -14.99 -7.29
C HIS A 646 -4.80 -14.69 -6.37
N ARG A 647 -5.05 -15.56 -5.37
CA ARG A 647 -6.16 -15.44 -4.38
C ARG A 647 -6.19 -14.09 -3.67
N TYR A 648 -5.04 -13.45 -3.58
CA TYR A 648 -4.86 -12.15 -2.96
C TYR A 648 -5.76 -11.08 -3.61
N TYR A 649 -6.00 -11.19 -4.92
CA TYR A 649 -6.87 -10.27 -5.63
C TYR A 649 -8.36 -10.41 -5.26
N LEU A 650 -8.78 -11.54 -4.66
CA LEU A 650 -10.13 -11.67 -4.08
C LEU A 650 -10.32 -10.71 -2.89
N TYR A 651 -9.29 -10.60 -2.03
CA TYR A 651 -9.30 -9.65 -0.92
C TYR A 651 -9.23 -8.21 -1.41
N ALA A 652 -8.38 -7.94 -2.40
CA ALA A 652 -8.28 -6.62 -3.01
C ALA A 652 -9.61 -6.18 -3.63
N TYR A 653 -10.25 -7.06 -4.38
CA TYR A 653 -11.56 -6.81 -4.98
C TYR A 653 -12.66 -6.60 -3.92
N THR A 654 -12.59 -7.35 -2.82
CA THR A 654 -13.65 -7.34 -1.81
C THR A 654 -13.50 -6.21 -0.79
N TYR A 655 -12.27 -5.84 -0.44
CA TYR A 655 -12.04 -4.92 0.66
C TYR A 655 -11.42 -3.60 0.20
N GLU A 656 -10.52 -3.57 -0.79
CA GLU A 656 -9.77 -2.33 -1.16
C GLU A 656 -10.40 -1.59 -2.33
N MET A 657 -10.93 -2.34 -3.29
CA MET A 657 -11.64 -1.76 -4.43
C MET A 657 -12.80 -0.87 -3.94
N PRO A 658 -12.86 0.40 -4.37
CA PRO A 658 -13.97 1.28 -4.05
C PRO A 658 -15.32 0.61 -4.31
N ALA A 659 -16.22 0.64 -3.32
CA ALA A 659 -17.50 -0.06 -3.39
C ALA A 659 -18.32 0.32 -4.63
N VAL A 660 -18.23 1.59 -5.05
CA VAL A 660 -18.89 2.11 -6.27
C VAL A 660 -18.56 1.30 -7.53
N ILE A 661 -17.35 0.73 -7.64
CA ILE A 661 -16.97 -0.11 -8.79
C ILE A 661 -17.81 -1.39 -8.81
N ARG A 662 -17.95 -2.06 -7.66
CA ARG A 662 -18.76 -3.29 -7.55
C ARG A 662 -20.24 -3.00 -7.72
N ASP A 663 -20.70 -1.82 -7.27
CA ASP A 663 -22.08 -1.36 -7.50
C ASP A 663 -22.36 -1.10 -8.98
N LEU A 664 -21.39 -0.54 -9.72
CA LEU A 664 -21.49 -0.37 -11.18
C LEU A 664 -21.58 -1.73 -11.90
N VAL A 665 -20.80 -2.71 -11.47
CA VAL A 665 -20.87 -4.09 -11.97
C VAL A 665 -22.25 -4.71 -11.69
N ASP A 666 -22.78 -4.56 -10.48
CA ASP A 666 -24.11 -5.07 -10.12
C ASP A 666 -25.22 -4.39 -10.91
N LYS A 667 -25.19 -3.06 -11.03
CA LYS A 667 -26.17 -2.27 -11.80
C LYS A 667 -26.15 -2.65 -13.29
N GLY A 668 -24.96 -2.90 -13.84
CA GLY A 668 -24.78 -3.26 -15.24
C GLY A 668 -24.97 -4.75 -15.55
N MET A 669 -24.91 -5.62 -14.53
CA MET A 669 -24.76 -7.07 -14.67
C MET A 669 -23.73 -7.45 -15.75
N ASN A 670 -22.56 -6.80 -15.70
CA ASN A 670 -21.46 -6.94 -16.67
C ASN A 670 -20.17 -6.35 -16.06
N CYS A 671 -19.05 -6.49 -16.77
CA CYS A 671 -17.79 -5.75 -16.54
C CYS A 671 -17.03 -6.10 -15.26
N GLU A 672 -17.38 -7.18 -14.56
CA GLU A 672 -16.65 -7.69 -13.40
C GLU A 672 -15.22 -8.12 -13.78
N ASP A 673 -15.05 -8.63 -15.01
CA ASP A 673 -13.77 -8.98 -15.61
C ASP A 673 -12.90 -7.74 -15.92
N ILE A 674 -13.49 -6.69 -16.50
CA ILE A 674 -12.83 -5.40 -16.72
C ILE A 674 -12.39 -4.81 -15.38
N ALA A 675 -13.26 -4.83 -14.37
CA ALA A 675 -12.96 -4.36 -13.02
C ALA A 675 -11.78 -5.12 -12.39
N MET A 676 -11.72 -6.44 -12.54
CA MET A 676 -10.59 -7.26 -12.04
C MET A 676 -9.28 -6.95 -12.78
N ASN A 677 -9.31 -6.78 -14.11
CA ASN A 677 -8.11 -6.41 -14.87
C ASN A 677 -7.60 -5.02 -14.48
N LEU A 678 -8.49 -4.04 -14.32
CA LEU A 678 -8.15 -2.70 -13.84
C LEU A 678 -7.51 -2.75 -12.45
N LEU A 679 -8.07 -3.54 -11.52
CA LEU A 679 -7.53 -3.70 -10.18
C LEU A 679 -6.11 -4.28 -10.19
N ILE A 680 -5.90 -5.39 -10.90
CA ILE A 680 -4.58 -6.05 -10.95
C ILE A 680 -3.55 -5.12 -11.60
N ALA A 681 -3.91 -4.44 -12.70
CA ALA A 681 -3.04 -3.48 -13.38
C ALA A 681 -2.77 -2.22 -12.54
N HIS A 682 -3.75 -1.78 -11.73
CA HIS A 682 -3.59 -0.67 -10.79
C HIS A 682 -2.61 -1.01 -9.67
N LEU A 683 -2.71 -2.22 -9.11
CA LEU A 683 -1.86 -2.67 -8.00
C LEU A 683 -0.43 -2.99 -8.45
N THR A 684 -0.27 -3.72 -9.56
CA THR A 684 1.03 -4.29 -9.96
C THR A 684 1.78 -3.48 -11.01
N ARG A 685 1.08 -2.58 -11.72
CA ARG A 685 1.58 -1.93 -12.93
C ARG A 685 2.12 -2.93 -13.97
N LYS A 686 1.54 -4.14 -14.03
CA LYS A 686 1.86 -5.18 -15.03
C LYS A 686 0.62 -5.54 -15.85
N PRO A 687 0.74 -5.70 -17.18
CA PRO A 687 -0.36 -6.12 -18.03
C PRO A 687 -0.66 -7.62 -17.87
N PRO A 688 -1.81 -8.16 -18.31
CA PRO A 688 -2.08 -9.60 -18.22
C PRO A 688 -1.28 -10.42 -19.25
N LEU A 689 -1.36 -11.75 -19.17
CA LEU A 689 -0.73 -12.70 -20.09
C LEU A 689 -1.76 -13.60 -20.79
N LEU A 690 -1.59 -13.75 -22.10
CA LEU A 690 -2.35 -14.65 -22.94
C LEU A 690 -1.62 -15.98 -23.09
N THR A 691 -2.37 -17.08 -22.95
CA THR A 691 -1.91 -18.44 -23.23
C THR A 691 -2.11 -18.79 -24.72
N ASN A 692 -1.39 -19.81 -25.19
CA ASN A 692 -1.31 -20.12 -26.63
C ASN A 692 -2.56 -20.80 -27.21
N GLU A 693 -3.45 -21.36 -26.37
CA GLU A 693 -4.68 -22.01 -26.84
C GLU A 693 -5.76 -20.98 -27.15
N LYS A 694 -6.33 -21.05 -28.35
CA LYS A 694 -7.45 -20.19 -28.74
C LYS A 694 -8.71 -20.63 -27.98
N PRO A 695 -9.38 -19.72 -27.27
CA PRO A 695 -10.64 -20.05 -26.59
C PRO A 695 -11.74 -20.34 -27.61
N SER A 696 -12.59 -21.32 -27.32
CA SER A 696 -13.86 -21.50 -28.01
C SER A 696 -14.96 -20.79 -27.22
N PHE A 697 -15.55 -19.74 -27.81
CA PHE A 697 -16.70 -19.03 -27.22
C PHE A 697 -18.05 -19.53 -27.75
N ALA A 698 -18.06 -20.61 -28.53
CA ALA A 698 -19.28 -21.19 -29.07
C ALA A 698 -20.00 -22.01 -27.99
N CYS A 699 -21.11 -21.48 -27.46
CA CYS A 699 -21.98 -22.23 -26.55
C CYS A 699 -23.12 -22.90 -27.33
N ASN A 700 -22.90 -24.14 -27.75
CA ASN A 700 -23.95 -24.99 -28.32
C ASN A 700 -24.87 -25.45 -27.16
N GLY A 701 -26.05 -24.82 -27.03
CA GLY A 701 -27.04 -25.15 -25.98
C GLY A 701 -27.42 -24.00 -25.03
N CYS A 702 -26.82 -22.81 -25.18
CA CYS A 702 -27.23 -21.64 -24.40
C CYS A 702 -28.52 -21.02 -24.98
N GLN A 703 -29.64 -21.08 -24.23
CA GLN A 703 -30.90 -20.42 -24.63
C GLN A 703 -30.83 -18.89 -24.54
N SER A 704 -30.00 -18.35 -23.64
CA SER A 704 -29.69 -16.91 -23.55
C SER A 704 -28.28 -16.72 -22.98
N SER A 705 -27.51 -15.79 -23.54
CA SER A 705 -26.17 -15.41 -23.06
C SER A 705 -26.08 -13.89 -22.89
N LEU A 706 -25.34 -13.43 -21.88
CA LEU A 706 -25.15 -12.01 -21.61
C LEU A 706 -24.45 -11.27 -22.76
N SER A 707 -23.57 -11.96 -23.50
CA SER A 707 -22.83 -11.41 -24.64
C SER A 707 -23.68 -11.26 -25.90
N VAL A 708 -24.77 -12.02 -26.02
CA VAL A 708 -25.68 -12.03 -27.18
C VAL A 708 -26.74 -10.90 -27.08
N ARG A 709 -26.93 -10.31 -25.90
CA ARG A 709 -27.88 -9.21 -25.70
C ARG A 709 -27.44 -7.96 -26.46
N GLY A 710 -28.39 -7.28 -27.11
CA GLY A 710 -28.14 -6.04 -27.84
C GLY A 710 -27.43 -4.98 -26.99
N GLY A 711 -26.40 -4.34 -27.56
CA GLY A 711 -25.63 -3.28 -26.90
C GLY A 711 -24.59 -3.77 -25.87
N HIS A 712 -24.30 -5.08 -25.79
CA HIS A 712 -23.31 -5.64 -24.85
C HIS A 712 -21.95 -4.91 -24.90
N TYR A 713 -21.36 -4.75 -26.09
CA TYR A 713 -20.07 -4.09 -26.26
C TYR A 713 -20.11 -2.60 -25.95
N LYS A 714 -21.21 -1.91 -26.28
CA LYS A 714 -21.41 -0.51 -25.90
C LYS A 714 -21.41 -0.34 -24.38
N ARG A 715 -22.09 -1.24 -23.65
CA ARG A 715 -22.07 -1.26 -22.18
C ARG A 715 -20.67 -1.51 -21.63
N ARG A 716 -19.87 -2.38 -22.26
CA ARG A 716 -18.48 -2.61 -21.86
C ARG A 716 -17.60 -1.37 -22.04
N SER A 717 -17.74 -0.63 -23.14
CA SER A 717 -17.07 0.67 -23.30
C SER A 717 -17.52 1.69 -22.25
N GLN A 718 -18.82 1.74 -21.92
CA GLN A 718 -19.34 2.61 -20.87
C GLN A 718 -18.78 2.24 -19.48
N CYS A 719 -18.73 0.95 -19.15
CA CYS A 719 -18.09 0.46 -17.94
C CYS A 719 -16.63 0.91 -17.87
N LEU A 720 -15.87 0.69 -18.94
CA LEU A 720 -14.45 1.01 -18.98
C LEU A 720 -14.20 2.49 -18.62
N ASN A 721 -14.99 3.41 -19.18
CA ASN A 721 -14.88 4.84 -18.87
C ASN A 721 -15.34 5.16 -17.44
N SER A 722 -16.47 4.61 -16.99
CA SER A 722 -16.98 4.82 -15.62
C SER A 722 -15.99 4.33 -14.57
N LEU A 723 -15.36 3.18 -14.80
CA LEU A 723 -14.36 2.61 -13.89
C LEU A 723 -13.06 3.43 -13.92
N LYS A 724 -12.62 3.89 -15.10
CA LYS A 724 -11.48 4.79 -15.25
C LYS A 724 -11.67 6.10 -14.47
N GLU A 725 -12.88 6.64 -14.42
CA GLU A 725 -13.18 7.85 -13.66
C GLU A 725 -12.98 7.65 -12.16
N VAL A 726 -13.37 6.50 -11.62
CA VAL A 726 -13.16 6.17 -10.19
C VAL A 726 -11.67 6.05 -9.87
N TYR A 727 -10.87 5.44 -10.76
CA TYR A 727 -9.42 5.35 -10.56
C TYR A 727 -8.67 6.66 -10.82
N GLY A 728 -9.27 7.62 -11.53
CA GLY A 728 -8.63 8.89 -11.91
C GLY A 728 -7.61 8.78 -13.06
N TYR A 729 -7.43 7.60 -13.65
CA TYR A 729 -6.58 7.35 -14.83
C TYR A 729 -6.96 5.99 -15.46
N MET A 730 -6.32 5.59 -16.56
CA MET A 730 -6.47 4.25 -17.15
C MET A 730 -5.37 3.30 -16.62
N PRO A 731 -5.69 2.39 -15.65
CA PRO A 731 -4.73 1.42 -15.14
C PRO A 731 -4.21 0.42 -16.17
N LEU A 732 -5.02 0.06 -17.16
CA LEU A 732 -4.72 -1.01 -18.11
C LEU A 732 -3.45 -0.70 -18.89
N LEU A 733 -2.63 -1.73 -19.09
CA LEU A 733 -1.39 -1.67 -19.84
C LEU A 733 -1.46 -2.68 -20.98
N TYR A 734 -0.80 -2.38 -22.09
CA TYR A 734 -0.74 -3.29 -23.23
C TYR A 734 0.36 -4.34 -23.06
N THR A 735 0.07 -5.55 -23.51
CA THR A 735 1.05 -6.58 -23.86
C THR A 735 1.10 -6.67 -25.38
N THR A 736 2.29 -6.49 -25.97
CA THR A 736 2.53 -6.53 -27.42
C THR A 736 3.13 -7.85 -27.90
N THR A 737 3.65 -8.68 -26.99
CA THR A 737 4.15 -10.02 -27.30
C THR A 737 3.06 -11.06 -27.07
N LYS A 738 2.73 -11.84 -28.12
CA LYS A 738 1.94 -13.08 -28.00
C LYS A 738 2.75 -14.13 -27.24
N GLY A 739 2.78 -14.01 -25.91
CA GLY A 739 3.40 -14.97 -25.00
C GLY A 739 4.93 -15.04 -25.12
N LEU A 740 5.61 -15.08 -23.98
CA LEU A 740 6.90 -15.76 -23.93
C LEU A 740 6.64 -17.21 -24.39
N THR A 741 7.19 -17.57 -25.54
CA THR A 741 7.35 -18.97 -25.93
C THR A 741 8.27 -19.58 -24.89
N LEU A 742 7.75 -20.48 -24.05
CA LEU A 742 8.57 -21.35 -23.22
C LEU A 742 9.23 -22.42 -24.10
#